data_AF-A0A1I6S7F6-F1
#
_entry.id   AF-A0A1I6S7F6-F1
#
_cell.length_a   1.000
_cell.length_b   1.000
_cell.length_c   1.000
_cell.angle_alpha   90.00
_cell.angle_beta   90.00
_cell.angle_gamma   90.00
#
_symmetry.space_group_name_H-M   'P 1'
#
loop_
_entity.id
_entity.type
_entity.pdbx_description
1 polymer ?
#
loop_
_entity_poly.entity_id
_entity_poly.type
_entity_poly.pdbx_seq_one_letter_code
_entity_poly.pdbx_strand_id
1 'polypeptide(L)'
;MKKTSIANRLSVVFLCAALMTACSDTSAVDDTGTAEAGTANEATAELASLKVEDMITFDEEDRNTEWSAESAVTIELDGANAQINGTGAEAADGSVIITSPGTYVLSGTLSDGQILVDTAEEELVHLVLNGVDITDSDSAAIYSKGAGKTVITLADGTQNKVTDGKTYVYEDEASDEPSAAVFAKNDLSINGTGSLSITANYKDGITSKDDLKIVGGTINIDAEDDGIVGRDRLAAENGTVTIKAGGDGMKSTNDEDEDKGIIAITGGTFDIEAENDGIQSEKSLLIDGGTYNLVTGGGSANAEVKTENNPMGQGRMNGNGGMMRGEWNGESAPTAPSGTANPSDEASNDEAAGTANTTSANMTSTVVTAAVTSTSASTTTDTAASTSDADNAEDTAADEDESTSAKGIKAGGDMVITGGTFTIDSADDAVHSNQNISITGGEIGIASGDDAVHADLLLSISGGTMDITASYEGLEGADITISGGKTHVISSDDGVNASGTDTTSGTTDTAAETTETPEATGTTAREAGASASGTPEASSAQAPETGEAQGTASGEAPAAGERPAAPANGEMPSGTPPQGGFGGGGFGGGMEGNQNAKLTISGGLLTVDAGGDGIDANGSITMTDGTVIVNGPTNSGNGTLDYGSTFDMSGGYLIGAGTSGMAQALSDDSSQLSIAMTYPETQAAGTLVHLEDSEGNTIVTFEPSKDYQFVVISSPDLAKGKSYTLYSGGTSSEDVSGGWYKTGNYEGGTEVVSFELGETATTWLNESGVTTGNTNGGFGGGRR
;
A
#
# COMPACT_ATOMS: atom_id res chain seq x y z
N MET A 1 19.66 23.59 -23.11
CA MET A 1 19.30 24.56 -22.05
C MET A 1 20.02 24.15 -20.75
N LYS A 2 19.98 24.93 -19.67
CA LYS A 2 20.73 24.55 -18.45
C LYS A 2 20.09 23.31 -17.82
N LYS A 3 20.87 22.24 -17.63
CA LYS A 3 20.55 21.19 -16.67
C LYS A 3 20.62 21.81 -15.27
N THR A 4 19.48 22.17 -14.68
CA THR A 4 19.32 22.24 -13.22
C THR A 4 19.13 20.81 -12.74
N SER A 5 19.94 20.37 -11.78
CA SER A 5 19.89 19.01 -11.22
C SER A 5 18.58 18.75 -10.49
N ILE A 6 18.08 17.53 -10.62
CA ILE A 6 16.85 17.03 -9.98
C ILE A 6 17.02 17.01 -8.45
N ALA A 7 18.21 16.63 -7.98
CA ALA A 7 18.79 16.75 -6.63
C ALA A 7 18.64 18.07 -5.84
N ASN A 8 17.85 19.05 -6.30
CA ASN A 8 17.50 20.25 -5.51
C ASN A 8 15.99 20.37 -5.26
N ARG A 9 15.21 19.33 -5.57
CA ARG A 9 13.78 19.21 -5.30
C ARG A 9 13.42 17.99 -4.45
N LEU A 10 14.13 16.88 -4.61
CA LEU A 10 13.92 15.67 -3.81
C LEU A 10 14.52 15.80 -2.40
N SER A 11 15.74 16.33 -2.29
CA SER A 11 16.49 16.46 -1.03
C SER A 11 16.01 17.58 -0.07
N VAL A 12 14.75 18.03 -0.16
CA VAL A 12 14.17 19.05 0.75
C VAL A 12 13.79 18.44 2.11
N VAL A 13 13.56 17.12 2.16
CA VAL A 13 13.10 16.36 3.34
C VAL A 13 14.04 16.47 4.57
N PHE A 14 15.33 16.80 4.39
CA PHE A 14 16.34 16.70 5.46
C PHE A 14 16.84 18.00 6.12
N LEU A 15 16.26 19.19 5.85
CA LEU A 15 16.81 20.45 6.41
C LEU A 15 15.80 21.53 6.85
N CYS A 16 14.94 21.23 7.82
CA CYS A 16 14.15 22.25 8.54
C CYS A 16 14.33 22.28 10.08
N ALA A 17 15.37 21.64 10.62
CA ALA A 17 15.68 21.64 12.06
C ALA A 17 16.73 22.69 12.52
N ALA A 18 16.94 23.80 11.80
CA ALA A 18 17.89 24.84 12.23
C ALA A 18 17.66 26.24 11.62
N LEU A 19 16.69 27.02 12.13
CA LEU A 19 16.69 28.48 11.95
C LEU A 19 15.89 29.23 13.03
N MET A 20 16.48 29.37 14.21
CA MET A 20 15.97 30.26 15.25
C MET A 20 16.98 31.33 15.67
N THR A 21 16.46 32.55 15.86
CA THR A 21 17.07 33.74 16.50
C THR A 21 17.83 34.72 15.61
N ALA A 22 17.16 35.82 15.21
CA ALA A 22 17.57 37.18 15.63
C ALA A 22 16.65 38.30 15.06
N CYS A 23 15.67 38.76 15.85
CA CYS A 23 15.55 40.21 16.12
C CYS A 23 14.63 40.49 17.32
N SER A 24 15.10 41.30 18.26
CA SER A 24 14.40 41.72 19.47
C SER A 24 13.55 42.98 19.26
N ASP A 25 12.30 43.01 19.73
CA ASP A 25 11.95 43.83 20.91
C ASP A 25 10.48 43.71 21.39
N THR A 26 10.33 43.27 22.65
CA THR A 26 9.36 43.72 23.67
C THR A 26 7.91 44.08 23.26
N SER A 27 6.94 43.20 23.56
CA SER A 27 5.83 43.45 24.53
C SER A 27 4.95 42.20 24.72
N ALA A 28 4.58 41.88 25.96
CA ALA A 28 3.82 40.68 26.30
C ALA A 28 2.30 40.87 26.17
N VAL A 29 1.63 39.87 25.57
CA VAL A 29 0.22 39.52 25.80
C VAL A 29 0.16 37.99 25.88
N ASP A 30 -0.70 37.51 26.77
CA ASP A 30 -1.04 36.11 27.03
C ASP A 30 -1.92 35.59 25.87
N ASP A 31 -1.53 34.52 25.18
CA ASP A 31 -2.34 33.95 24.10
C ASP A 31 -2.25 32.41 24.08
N THR A 32 -3.36 31.79 23.71
CA THR A 32 -3.66 30.35 23.85
C THR A 32 -3.04 29.49 22.76
N GLY A 33 -2.89 28.19 23.03
CA GLY A 33 -2.22 27.26 22.11
C GLY A 33 -2.97 27.10 20.78
N THR A 34 -2.30 27.40 19.67
CA THR A 34 -2.70 27.00 18.32
C THR A 34 -1.45 26.97 17.43
N ALA A 35 -0.77 25.82 17.35
CA ALA A 35 0.48 25.70 16.59
C ALA A 35 0.82 24.25 16.19
N GLU A 36 -0.11 23.52 15.55
CA GLU A 36 0.18 22.16 15.02
C GLU A 36 -0.73 21.75 13.84
N ALA A 37 -1.07 22.73 12.98
CA ALA A 37 -1.85 22.54 11.75
C ALA A 37 -1.03 22.85 10.48
N GLY A 38 0.30 22.86 10.59
CA GLY A 38 1.22 23.19 9.49
C GLY A 38 1.65 21.98 8.66
N THR A 39 2.06 20.90 9.32
CA THR A 39 2.79 19.77 8.71
C THR A 39 1.99 19.02 7.64
N ALA A 40 0.81 18.48 7.95
CA ALA A 40 0.01 17.72 6.97
C ALA A 40 -0.43 18.57 5.76
N ASN A 41 -0.61 19.88 5.96
CA ASN A 41 -1.03 20.81 4.91
C ASN A 41 0.16 21.26 4.03
N GLU A 42 1.36 21.35 4.61
CA GLU A 42 2.62 21.52 3.86
C GLU A 42 2.94 20.24 3.05
N ALA A 43 2.88 19.05 3.66
CA ALA A 43 3.07 17.77 2.97
C ALA A 43 2.07 17.56 1.82
N THR A 44 0.78 17.85 2.04
CA THR A 44 -0.24 17.83 0.96
C THR A 44 0.12 18.76 -0.20
N ALA A 45 0.68 19.95 0.08
CA ALA A 45 1.09 20.90 -0.95
C ALA A 45 2.36 20.47 -1.70
N GLU A 46 3.29 19.77 -1.05
CA GLU A 46 4.48 19.21 -1.68
C GLU A 46 4.15 17.99 -2.54
N LEU A 47 3.32 17.05 -2.06
CA LEU A 47 2.82 15.91 -2.83
C LEU A 47 2.07 16.36 -4.10
N ALA A 48 1.19 17.37 -3.97
CA ALA A 48 0.48 17.96 -5.12
C ALA A 48 1.42 18.70 -6.11
N SER A 49 2.70 18.85 -5.78
CA SER A 49 3.73 19.42 -6.67
C SER A 49 4.58 18.36 -7.39
N LEU A 50 4.60 17.11 -6.90
CA LEU A 50 5.24 15.98 -7.55
C LEU A 50 4.52 15.61 -8.85
N LYS A 51 5.28 15.22 -9.87
CA LYS A 51 4.77 14.96 -11.23
C LYS A 51 5.58 13.90 -11.94
N VAL A 52 4.89 13.03 -12.68
CA VAL A 52 5.53 11.99 -13.50
C VAL A 52 6.53 12.61 -14.49
N GLU A 53 6.21 13.74 -15.13
CA GLU A 53 7.09 14.36 -16.14
C GLU A 53 8.31 15.09 -15.54
N ASP A 54 8.32 15.37 -14.24
CA ASP A 54 9.51 15.86 -13.53
C ASP A 54 10.44 14.69 -13.13
N MET A 55 9.90 13.45 -13.02
CA MET A 55 10.65 12.24 -12.64
C MET A 55 11.21 11.45 -13.83
N ILE A 56 10.53 11.43 -14.98
CA ILE A 56 11.04 10.76 -16.19
C ILE A 56 11.11 11.66 -17.42
N THR A 57 12.20 11.49 -18.18
CA THR A 57 12.31 11.88 -19.58
C THR A 57 12.35 10.64 -20.48
N PHE A 58 11.46 10.59 -21.48
CA PHE A 58 11.58 9.67 -22.61
C PHE A 58 12.24 10.42 -23.78
N ASP A 59 13.39 9.93 -24.22
CA ASP A 59 14.21 10.53 -25.27
C ASP A 59 13.68 10.25 -26.68
N GLU A 60 14.29 10.86 -27.71
CA GLU A 60 13.97 10.57 -29.12
C GLU A 60 14.36 9.13 -29.51
N GLU A 61 15.43 8.62 -28.92
CA GLU A 61 15.95 7.25 -29.13
C GLU A 61 15.03 6.20 -28.51
N ASP A 62 14.42 6.48 -27.34
CA ASP A 62 13.46 5.58 -26.67
C ASP A 62 12.23 5.31 -27.57
N ARG A 63 11.80 6.33 -28.33
CA ARG A 63 10.65 6.26 -29.24
C ARG A 63 11.02 5.88 -30.67
N ASN A 64 12.30 5.72 -30.98
CA ASN A 64 12.73 5.42 -32.34
C ASN A 64 12.41 3.96 -32.71
N THR A 65 11.42 3.81 -33.59
CA THR A 65 10.99 2.54 -34.18
C THR A 65 11.43 2.41 -35.65
N GLU A 66 12.11 3.41 -36.22
CA GLU A 66 12.51 3.43 -37.62
C GLU A 66 13.77 2.58 -37.85
N TRP A 67 13.71 1.69 -38.85
CA TRP A 67 14.84 0.89 -39.31
C TRP A 67 14.72 0.59 -40.81
N SER A 68 15.81 0.14 -41.42
CA SER A 68 15.83 -0.32 -42.82
C SER A 68 16.81 -1.47 -42.99
N ALA A 69 16.37 -2.54 -43.65
CA ALA A 69 17.22 -3.67 -44.03
C ALA A 69 18.34 -3.31 -45.03
N GLU A 70 18.32 -2.12 -45.63
CA GLU A 70 19.42 -1.64 -46.49
C GLU A 70 20.57 -0.99 -45.71
N SER A 71 20.32 -0.54 -44.47
CA SER A 71 21.30 0.18 -43.62
C SER A 71 21.64 -0.53 -42.31
N ALA A 72 20.77 -1.41 -41.82
CA ALA A 72 21.01 -2.22 -40.65
C ALA A 72 21.85 -3.48 -40.95
N VAL A 73 22.47 -4.05 -39.92
CA VAL A 73 23.06 -5.38 -39.97
C VAL A 73 21.91 -6.40 -39.85
N THR A 74 21.74 -7.30 -40.81
CA THR A 74 20.69 -8.34 -40.72
C THR A 74 21.27 -9.63 -40.15
N ILE A 75 20.57 -10.23 -39.19
CA ILE A 75 20.91 -11.49 -38.54
C ILE A 75 19.74 -12.46 -38.77
N GLU A 76 19.98 -13.51 -39.55
CA GLU A 76 19.02 -14.59 -39.82
C GLU A 76 19.41 -15.83 -39.00
N LEU A 77 18.57 -16.22 -38.06
CA LEU A 77 18.79 -17.31 -37.10
C LEU A 77 18.22 -18.63 -37.68
N ASP A 78 19.05 -19.66 -37.79
CA ASP A 78 18.74 -20.97 -38.41
C ASP A 78 19.19 -22.13 -37.50
N GLY A 79 18.40 -22.38 -36.45
CA GLY A 79 18.62 -23.44 -35.47
C GLY A 79 19.80 -23.11 -34.56
N ALA A 80 20.90 -23.84 -34.70
CA ALA A 80 22.14 -23.61 -33.93
C ALA A 80 23.15 -22.72 -34.67
N ASN A 81 22.71 -21.90 -35.63
CA ASN A 81 23.57 -21.04 -36.45
C ASN A 81 22.90 -19.70 -36.68
N ALA A 82 23.70 -18.68 -37.00
CA ALA A 82 23.22 -17.39 -37.51
C ALA A 82 23.93 -17.03 -38.82
N GLN A 83 23.24 -16.37 -39.73
CA GLN A 83 23.81 -15.73 -40.92
C GLN A 83 23.78 -14.21 -40.74
N ILE A 84 24.94 -13.58 -40.82
CA ILE A 84 25.12 -12.15 -40.54
C ILE A 84 25.51 -11.43 -41.82
N ASN A 85 24.69 -10.47 -42.26
CA ASN A 85 25.02 -9.58 -43.38
C ASN A 85 25.29 -8.17 -42.84
N GLY A 86 26.56 -7.82 -42.70
CA GLY A 86 27.01 -6.53 -42.19
C GLY A 86 28.36 -6.63 -41.49
N THR A 87 28.62 -5.70 -40.57
CA THR A 87 29.80 -5.65 -39.70
C THR A 87 29.38 -5.15 -38.32
N GLY A 88 30.05 -5.58 -37.25
CA GLY A 88 29.67 -5.24 -35.86
C GLY A 88 28.92 -6.34 -35.12
N ALA A 89 28.68 -7.49 -35.76
CA ALA A 89 28.24 -8.72 -35.11
C ALA A 89 29.00 -9.93 -35.67
N GLU A 90 29.20 -10.95 -34.83
CA GLU A 90 29.76 -12.26 -35.21
C GLU A 90 28.97 -13.41 -34.57
N ALA A 91 29.00 -14.58 -35.20
CA ALA A 91 28.38 -15.79 -34.66
C ALA A 91 29.48 -16.69 -34.08
N ALA A 92 29.37 -17.03 -32.80
CA ALA A 92 30.36 -17.78 -32.05
C ALA A 92 29.67 -18.76 -31.08
N ASP A 93 30.13 -20.01 -31.08
CA ASP A 93 29.74 -21.05 -30.13
C ASP A 93 28.22 -21.30 -29.94
N GLY A 94 27.41 -20.99 -30.96
CA GLY A 94 25.95 -21.12 -30.95
C GLY A 94 25.22 -19.80 -30.74
N SER A 95 25.91 -18.78 -30.25
CA SER A 95 25.40 -17.45 -29.93
C SER A 95 25.75 -16.41 -31.01
N VAL A 96 25.14 -15.22 -30.91
CA VAL A 96 25.48 -14.03 -31.71
C VAL A 96 26.01 -12.94 -30.78
N ILE A 97 27.23 -12.47 -31.06
CA ILE A 97 27.90 -11.41 -30.29
C ILE A 97 27.89 -10.13 -31.11
N ILE A 98 27.26 -9.08 -30.59
CA ILE A 98 27.24 -7.72 -31.12
C ILE A 98 28.37 -6.95 -30.46
N THR A 99 29.33 -6.49 -31.27
CA THR A 99 30.64 -5.95 -30.84
C THR A 99 30.84 -4.48 -31.22
N SER A 100 29.82 -3.82 -31.79
CA SER A 100 29.86 -2.39 -32.12
C SER A 100 28.47 -1.74 -32.03
N PRO A 101 28.38 -0.43 -31.75
CA PRO A 101 27.12 0.33 -31.83
C PRO A 101 26.46 0.25 -33.21
N GLY A 102 25.13 0.35 -33.26
CA GLY A 102 24.36 0.33 -34.51
C GLY A 102 23.01 -0.40 -34.44
N THR A 103 22.34 -0.49 -35.59
CA THR A 103 21.04 -1.18 -35.74
C THR A 103 21.21 -2.60 -36.27
N TYR A 104 20.61 -3.56 -35.58
CA TYR A 104 20.66 -5.00 -35.85
C TYR A 104 19.24 -5.54 -36.01
N VAL A 105 18.91 -6.12 -37.16
CA VAL A 105 17.58 -6.69 -37.43
C VAL A 105 17.67 -8.21 -37.34
N LEU A 106 17.02 -8.79 -36.33
CA LEU A 106 17.03 -10.22 -36.03
C LEU A 106 15.73 -10.88 -36.51
N SER A 107 15.83 -12.08 -37.08
CA SER A 107 14.68 -12.89 -37.51
C SER A 107 15.04 -14.37 -37.55
N GLY A 108 14.05 -15.26 -37.42
CA GLY A 108 14.26 -16.71 -37.46
C GLY A 108 14.38 -17.33 -36.06
N THR A 109 14.95 -18.53 -35.96
CA THR A 109 15.00 -19.30 -34.69
C THR A 109 16.44 -19.58 -34.28
N LEU A 110 16.81 -19.21 -33.05
CA LEU A 110 18.02 -19.66 -32.37
C LEU A 110 17.61 -20.68 -31.30
N SER A 111 17.99 -21.95 -31.49
CA SER A 111 17.43 -23.07 -30.71
C SER A 111 18.10 -23.32 -29.37
N ASP A 112 19.34 -22.85 -29.22
CA ASP A 112 20.18 -22.98 -28.02
C ASP A 112 21.34 -21.98 -28.15
N GLY A 113 21.21 -20.80 -27.56
CA GLY A 113 22.24 -19.76 -27.53
C GLY A 113 21.72 -18.32 -27.35
N GLN A 114 22.64 -17.40 -27.11
CA GLN A 114 22.40 -16.04 -26.66
C GLN A 114 22.54 -14.99 -27.77
N ILE A 115 21.79 -13.89 -27.65
CA ILE A 115 22.10 -12.61 -28.31
C ILE A 115 22.83 -11.72 -27.30
N LEU A 116 24.16 -11.69 -27.39
CA LEU A 116 25.05 -10.96 -26.48
C LEU A 116 25.42 -9.61 -27.09
N VAL A 117 25.18 -8.50 -26.40
CA VAL A 117 25.70 -7.18 -26.74
C VAL A 117 26.88 -6.87 -25.83
N ASP A 118 28.09 -6.92 -26.38
CA ASP A 118 29.35 -6.66 -25.68
C ASP A 118 30.24 -5.76 -26.57
N THR A 119 29.86 -4.48 -26.60
CA THR A 119 30.50 -3.44 -27.41
C THR A 119 31.56 -2.69 -26.60
N ALA A 120 32.68 -2.35 -27.25
CA ALA A 120 33.77 -1.61 -26.61
C ALA A 120 33.54 -0.09 -26.55
N GLU A 121 32.42 0.40 -27.09
CA GLU A 121 32.05 1.81 -27.18
C GLU A 121 30.69 2.01 -26.50
N GLU A 122 30.62 2.86 -25.48
CA GLU A 122 29.40 3.13 -24.70
C GLU A 122 28.41 4.02 -25.48
N GLU A 123 27.96 3.55 -26.65
CA GLU A 123 26.94 4.20 -27.48
C GLU A 123 25.70 3.28 -27.66
N LEU A 124 24.73 3.73 -28.48
CA LEU A 124 23.45 3.05 -28.69
C LEU A 124 23.58 1.76 -29.53
N VAL A 125 23.00 0.68 -29.03
CA VAL A 125 22.70 -0.54 -29.78
C VAL A 125 21.19 -0.67 -29.95
N HIS A 126 20.73 -0.85 -31.20
CA HIS A 126 19.32 -0.91 -31.55
C HIS A 126 18.98 -2.29 -32.11
N LEU A 127 18.35 -3.13 -31.30
CA LEU A 127 17.91 -4.48 -31.66
C LEU A 127 16.48 -4.43 -32.19
N VAL A 128 16.26 -4.85 -33.43
CA VAL A 128 14.94 -4.97 -34.03
C VAL A 128 14.55 -6.44 -34.07
N LEU A 129 13.58 -6.83 -33.24
CA LEU A 129 13.06 -8.19 -33.20
C LEU A 129 11.95 -8.32 -34.25
N ASN A 130 12.26 -9.02 -35.34
CA ASN A 130 11.43 -9.11 -36.54
C ASN A 130 11.01 -10.57 -36.83
N GLY A 131 10.34 -11.18 -35.85
CA GLY A 131 9.91 -12.58 -35.89
C GLY A 131 11.02 -13.52 -35.44
N VAL A 132 11.52 -13.33 -34.22
CA VAL A 132 12.52 -14.22 -33.59
C VAL A 132 11.89 -15.26 -32.65
N ASP A 133 12.50 -16.44 -32.53
CA ASP A 133 12.29 -17.38 -31.43
C ASP A 133 13.67 -17.78 -30.92
N ILE A 134 14.05 -17.24 -29.76
CA ILE A 134 15.39 -17.40 -29.17
C ILE A 134 15.22 -18.24 -27.91
N THR A 135 15.92 -19.37 -27.85
CA THR A 135 16.07 -20.17 -26.65
C THR A 135 17.55 -20.27 -26.30
N ASP A 136 17.88 -19.99 -25.05
CA ASP A 136 19.16 -20.35 -24.43
C ASP A 136 18.85 -21.34 -23.29
N SER A 137 19.61 -22.43 -23.14
CA SER A 137 19.33 -23.44 -22.12
C SER A 137 20.17 -23.33 -20.85
N ASP A 138 21.22 -22.50 -20.86
CA ASP A 138 22.13 -22.29 -19.72
C ASP A 138 22.49 -20.82 -19.44
N SER A 139 21.81 -19.86 -20.07
CA SER A 139 21.93 -18.43 -19.78
C SER A 139 20.67 -17.65 -20.16
N ALA A 140 20.76 -16.32 -20.12
CA ALA A 140 19.76 -15.39 -20.68
C ALA A 140 19.72 -15.47 -22.21
N ALA A 141 18.53 -15.36 -22.81
CA ALA A 141 18.39 -15.39 -24.27
C ALA A 141 18.90 -14.10 -24.94
N ILE A 142 18.73 -12.95 -24.26
CA ILE A 142 19.25 -11.64 -24.69
C ILE A 142 20.00 -11.03 -23.51
N TYR A 143 21.29 -10.73 -23.70
CA TYR A 143 22.15 -10.15 -22.67
C TYR A 143 22.85 -8.90 -23.19
N SER A 144 22.46 -7.73 -22.69
CA SER A 144 23.16 -6.47 -22.90
C SER A 144 24.24 -6.28 -21.82
N LYS A 145 25.44 -6.79 -22.09
CA LYS A 145 26.61 -6.79 -21.20
C LYS A 145 27.39 -5.47 -21.26
N GLY A 146 27.49 -4.87 -22.44
CA GLY A 146 28.24 -3.63 -22.67
C GLY A 146 27.73 -2.83 -23.86
N ALA A 147 27.04 -1.73 -23.59
CA ALA A 147 26.71 -0.65 -24.52
C ALA A 147 26.32 0.60 -23.69
N GLY A 148 26.26 1.78 -24.29
CA GLY A 148 25.76 2.97 -23.58
C GLY A 148 24.26 2.92 -23.32
N LYS A 149 23.52 2.29 -24.25
CA LYS A 149 22.08 2.07 -24.18
C LYS A 149 21.67 0.96 -25.15
N THR A 150 20.66 0.18 -24.79
CA THR A 150 20.06 -0.84 -25.66
C THR A 150 18.58 -0.54 -25.88
N VAL A 151 18.19 -0.36 -27.14
CA VAL A 151 16.78 -0.21 -27.55
C VAL A 151 16.32 -1.48 -28.27
N ILE A 152 15.24 -2.09 -27.80
CA ILE A 152 14.60 -3.27 -28.40
C ILE A 152 13.29 -2.82 -29.07
N THR A 153 13.26 -2.84 -30.40
CA THR A 153 12.05 -2.58 -31.20
C THR A 153 11.36 -3.89 -31.57
N LEU A 154 10.11 -4.06 -31.13
CA LEU A 154 9.22 -5.13 -31.56
C LEU A 154 8.61 -4.75 -32.91
N ALA A 155 9.10 -5.34 -33.99
CA ALA A 155 8.72 -4.94 -35.35
C ALA A 155 7.23 -5.20 -35.63
N ASP A 156 6.59 -4.26 -36.35
CA ASP A 156 5.14 -4.27 -36.56
C ASP A 156 4.61 -5.58 -37.16
N GLY A 157 3.51 -6.10 -36.57
CA GLY A 157 2.88 -7.35 -36.99
C GLY A 157 3.70 -8.62 -36.74
N THR A 158 4.86 -8.54 -36.07
CA THR A 158 5.68 -9.73 -35.73
C THR A 158 5.37 -10.26 -34.33
N GLN A 159 5.59 -11.55 -34.15
CA GLN A 159 5.58 -12.22 -32.85
C GLN A 159 7.00 -12.68 -32.56
N ASN A 160 7.54 -12.27 -31.42
CA ASN A 160 8.88 -12.58 -30.97
C ASN A 160 8.80 -13.41 -29.70
N LYS A 161 9.71 -14.37 -29.52
CA LYS A 161 9.78 -15.23 -28.35
C LYS A 161 11.19 -15.31 -27.80
N VAL A 162 11.28 -15.30 -26.48
CA VAL A 162 12.48 -15.47 -25.67
C VAL A 162 12.22 -16.56 -24.63
N THR A 163 13.17 -17.46 -24.43
CA THR A 163 13.16 -18.49 -23.39
C THR A 163 14.59 -18.71 -22.90
N ASP A 164 14.79 -18.75 -21.59
CA ASP A 164 16.10 -18.92 -20.95
C ASP A 164 16.27 -20.30 -20.29
N GLY A 165 17.45 -20.51 -19.71
CA GLY A 165 17.76 -21.72 -18.96
C GLY A 165 17.01 -21.81 -17.63
N LYS A 166 16.89 -23.02 -17.06
CA LYS A 166 16.45 -23.23 -15.65
C LYS A 166 17.55 -23.00 -14.62
N THR A 167 18.79 -22.90 -15.08
CA THR A 167 20.00 -22.75 -14.28
C THR A 167 21.00 -22.02 -15.16
N TYR A 168 21.60 -20.93 -14.68
CA TYR A 168 22.58 -20.19 -15.47
C TYR A 168 24.01 -20.67 -15.22
N VAL A 169 24.82 -20.65 -16.27
CA VAL A 169 26.27 -20.90 -16.26
C VAL A 169 26.97 -19.56 -16.51
N TYR A 170 27.60 -19.03 -15.46
CA TYR A 170 28.27 -17.73 -15.51
C TYR A 170 29.70 -17.83 -16.05
N GLU A 171 30.18 -16.77 -16.72
CA GLU A 171 31.60 -16.62 -17.09
C GLU A 171 32.53 -16.58 -15.87
N ASP A 172 32.03 -16.04 -14.75
CA ASP A 172 32.68 -15.97 -13.45
C ASP A 172 31.75 -16.58 -12.40
N GLU A 173 32.20 -17.64 -11.71
CA GLU A 173 31.43 -18.34 -10.67
C GLU A 173 31.13 -17.44 -9.44
N ALA A 174 31.78 -16.28 -9.32
CA ALA A 174 31.47 -15.26 -8.32
C ALA A 174 30.40 -14.23 -8.75
N SER A 175 29.88 -14.34 -9.98
CA SER A 175 28.84 -13.45 -10.50
C SER A 175 27.44 -14.02 -10.30
N ASP A 176 26.47 -13.13 -10.16
CA ASP A 176 25.02 -13.37 -10.08
C ASP A 176 24.27 -12.85 -11.33
N GLU A 177 25.00 -12.61 -12.44
CA GLU A 177 24.51 -11.90 -13.63
C GLU A 177 24.89 -12.62 -14.93
N PRO A 178 23.98 -12.75 -15.91
CA PRO A 178 22.63 -12.18 -15.96
C PRO A 178 21.63 -12.84 -14.99
N SER A 179 20.57 -12.13 -14.59
CA SER A 179 19.50 -12.66 -13.71
C SER A 179 18.14 -12.82 -14.41
N ALA A 180 18.04 -12.52 -15.70
CA ALA A 180 16.75 -12.45 -16.39
C ALA A 180 16.83 -12.96 -17.83
N ALA A 181 15.71 -13.45 -18.37
CA ALA A 181 15.65 -13.95 -19.74
C ALA A 181 15.98 -12.87 -20.80
N VAL A 182 15.64 -11.61 -20.49
CA VAL A 182 16.19 -10.41 -21.15
C VAL A 182 16.89 -9.56 -20.10
N PHE A 183 18.23 -9.54 -20.10
CA PHE A 183 19.02 -8.85 -19.08
C PHE A 183 19.89 -7.74 -19.67
N ALA A 184 19.98 -6.59 -19.00
CA ALA A 184 20.79 -5.45 -19.40
C ALA A 184 21.57 -4.85 -18.22
N LYS A 185 22.86 -4.55 -18.44
CA LYS A 185 23.74 -3.83 -17.49
C LYS A 185 23.69 -2.31 -17.63
N ASN A 186 22.81 -1.82 -18.49
CA ASN A 186 22.75 -0.46 -18.99
C ASN A 186 21.28 -0.09 -19.28
N ASP A 187 21.03 1.20 -19.56
CA ASP A 187 19.72 1.70 -20.02
C ASP A 187 19.07 0.76 -21.05
N LEU A 188 17.88 0.27 -20.73
CA LEU A 188 17.07 -0.57 -21.61
C LEU A 188 15.78 0.16 -21.99
N SER A 189 15.39 0.09 -23.26
CA SER A 189 14.09 0.62 -23.71
C SER A 189 13.43 -0.31 -24.71
N ILE A 190 12.14 -0.59 -24.51
CA ILE A 190 11.36 -1.49 -25.36
C ILE A 190 10.25 -0.69 -26.04
N ASN A 191 10.18 -0.78 -27.38
CA ASN A 191 9.23 0.00 -28.17
C ASN A 191 8.69 -0.81 -29.38
N GLY A 192 7.84 -0.17 -30.19
CA GLY A 192 7.23 -0.78 -31.38
C GLY A 192 5.79 -1.24 -31.17
N THR A 193 5.29 -2.05 -32.09
CA THR A 193 3.90 -2.55 -32.14
C THR A 193 3.78 -4.05 -32.35
N GLY A 194 4.90 -4.75 -32.53
CA GLY A 194 4.94 -6.22 -32.46
C GLY A 194 4.75 -6.74 -31.04
N SER A 195 4.73 -8.07 -30.91
CA SER A 195 4.66 -8.74 -29.61
C SER A 195 5.97 -9.42 -29.22
N LEU A 196 6.17 -9.55 -27.91
CA LEU A 196 7.23 -10.33 -27.26
C LEU A 196 6.58 -11.27 -26.25
N SER A 197 6.99 -12.54 -26.27
CA SER A 197 6.60 -13.56 -25.29
C SER A 197 7.87 -14.06 -24.60
N ILE A 198 7.91 -13.97 -23.28
CA ILE A 198 9.05 -14.32 -22.43
C ILE A 198 8.64 -15.48 -21.53
N THR A 199 9.47 -16.51 -21.49
CA THR A 199 9.41 -17.57 -20.49
C THR A 199 10.73 -17.56 -19.75
N ALA A 200 10.73 -17.02 -18.52
CA ALA A 200 11.88 -16.90 -17.64
C ALA A 200 11.83 -18.02 -16.57
N ASN A 201 12.57 -19.08 -16.84
CA ASN A 201 12.61 -20.32 -16.09
C ASN A 201 13.67 -20.31 -14.95
N TYR A 202 14.51 -19.28 -14.90
CA TYR A 202 15.53 -19.11 -13.85
C TYR A 202 15.08 -18.14 -12.77
N LYS A 203 14.77 -16.90 -13.16
CA LYS A 203 14.32 -15.80 -12.29
C LYS A 203 13.49 -14.79 -13.11
N ASP A 204 14.03 -13.61 -13.38
CA ASP A 204 13.26 -12.46 -13.82
C ASP A 204 12.89 -12.51 -15.32
N GLY A 205 11.75 -11.92 -15.68
CA GLY A 205 11.37 -11.75 -17.08
C GLY A 205 12.28 -10.80 -17.86
N ILE A 206 12.36 -9.55 -17.40
CA ILE A 206 13.19 -8.49 -17.99
C ILE A 206 13.86 -7.68 -16.88
N THR A 207 15.19 -7.62 -16.88
CA THR A 207 15.94 -6.85 -15.88
C THR A 207 16.92 -5.87 -16.52
N SER A 208 16.83 -4.60 -16.13
CA SER A 208 17.86 -3.58 -16.34
C SER A 208 18.52 -3.27 -15.01
N LYS A 209 19.86 -3.24 -15.00
CA LYS A 209 20.60 -2.70 -13.87
C LYS A 209 20.56 -1.18 -13.83
N ASP A 210 20.19 -0.47 -14.90
CA ASP A 210 20.00 0.99 -14.85
C ASP A 210 18.53 1.35 -15.13
N ASP A 211 18.22 2.36 -15.95
CA ASP A 211 16.82 2.69 -16.32
C ASP A 211 16.21 1.59 -17.22
N LEU A 212 14.93 1.27 -17.02
CA LEU A 212 14.11 0.44 -17.91
C LEU A 212 12.86 1.20 -18.34
N LYS A 213 12.67 1.37 -19.65
CA LYS A 213 11.55 2.12 -20.24
C LYS A 213 10.70 1.26 -21.19
N ILE A 214 9.41 1.12 -20.89
CA ILE A 214 8.41 0.53 -21.81
C ILE A 214 7.70 1.67 -22.55
N VAL A 215 7.92 1.77 -23.85
CA VAL A 215 7.35 2.81 -24.72
C VAL A 215 6.16 2.28 -25.53
N GLY A 216 6.11 0.97 -25.75
CA GLY A 216 5.02 0.31 -26.45
C GLY A 216 5.27 -1.16 -26.72
N GLY A 217 4.37 -1.78 -27.49
CA GLY A 217 4.39 -3.19 -27.83
C GLY A 217 3.43 -4.04 -27.00
N THR A 218 3.34 -5.33 -27.33
CA THR A 218 2.57 -6.32 -26.55
C THR A 218 3.54 -7.32 -25.91
N ILE A 219 3.75 -7.22 -24.60
CA ILE A 219 4.74 -7.99 -23.85
C ILE A 219 4.00 -8.98 -22.95
N ASN A 220 4.35 -10.26 -23.02
CA ASN A 220 3.77 -11.31 -22.19
C ASN A 220 4.92 -12.01 -21.46
N ILE A 221 4.83 -12.13 -20.14
CA ILE A 221 5.90 -12.65 -19.28
C ILE A 221 5.32 -13.76 -18.40
N ASP A 222 6.06 -14.87 -18.33
CA ASP A 222 5.87 -15.98 -17.40
C ASP A 222 7.23 -16.18 -16.72
N ALA A 223 7.37 -15.78 -15.46
CA ALA A 223 8.63 -15.68 -14.72
C ALA A 223 8.56 -16.40 -13.36
N GLU A 224 9.62 -17.12 -12.99
CA GLU A 224 9.70 -17.84 -11.71
C GLU A 224 10.10 -16.92 -10.53
N ASP A 225 10.56 -15.69 -10.81
CA ASP A 225 10.83 -14.61 -9.84
C ASP A 225 10.11 -13.32 -10.32
N ASP A 226 10.76 -12.15 -10.31
CA ASP A 226 10.16 -10.86 -10.70
C ASP A 226 9.79 -10.75 -12.21
N GLY A 227 8.69 -10.09 -12.55
CA GLY A 227 8.26 -9.88 -13.94
C GLY A 227 9.13 -8.90 -14.73
N ILE A 228 9.24 -7.66 -14.26
CA ILE A 228 10.07 -6.61 -14.85
C ILE A 228 10.80 -5.84 -13.74
N VAL A 229 12.14 -5.81 -13.78
CA VAL A 229 12.98 -5.07 -12.83
C VAL A 229 13.76 -3.96 -13.54
N GLY A 230 13.50 -2.71 -13.17
CA GLY A 230 14.37 -1.58 -13.52
C GLY A 230 15.05 -1.08 -12.26
N ARG A 231 16.27 -1.55 -11.95
CA ARG A 231 16.94 -1.32 -10.66
C ARG A 231 16.91 0.16 -10.28
N ASP A 232 17.38 1.02 -11.18
CA ASP A 232 17.47 2.45 -10.94
C ASP A 232 16.14 3.16 -11.19
N ARG A 233 15.41 2.72 -12.22
CA ARG A 233 14.08 3.22 -12.55
C ARG A 233 13.35 2.23 -13.45
N LEU A 234 12.06 2.04 -13.21
CA LEU A 234 11.15 1.42 -14.16
C LEU A 234 10.09 2.44 -14.59
N ALA A 235 9.80 2.52 -15.88
CA ALA A 235 8.79 3.44 -16.36
C ALA A 235 8.07 2.97 -17.62
N ALA A 236 6.84 3.46 -17.79
CA ALA A 236 6.03 3.15 -18.96
C ALA A 236 5.31 4.39 -19.54
N GLU A 237 5.49 4.62 -20.84
CA GLU A 237 4.73 5.61 -21.60
C GLU A 237 3.43 4.99 -22.15
N ASN A 238 3.52 3.76 -22.65
CA ASN A 238 2.42 3.00 -23.23
C ASN A 238 2.83 1.52 -23.38
N GLY A 239 1.88 0.66 -23.74
CA GLY A 239 2.10 -0.76 -24.01
C GLY A 239 0.91 -1.61 -23.58
N THR A 240 0.96 -2.90 -23.89
CA THR A 240 0.09 -3.92 -23.29
C THR A 240 0.99 -4.99 -22.70
N VAL A 241 1.04 -5.06 -21.38
CA VAL A 241 1.94 -5.92 -20.62
C VAL A 241 1.11 -6.90 -19.80
N THR A 242 1.35 -8.19 -19.97
CA THR A 242 0.75 -9.26 -19.17
C THR A 242 1.86 -10.01 -18.46
N ILE A 243 1.74 -10.20 -17.15
CA ILE A 243 2.78 -10.77 -16.29
C ILE A 243 2.17 -11.89 -15.42
N LYS A 244 2.89 -13.01 -15.35
CA LYS A 244 2.81 -14.00 -14.29
C LYS A 244 4.18 -14.05 -13.63
N ALA A 245 4.25 -13.78 -12.33
CA ALA A 245 5.49 -13.69 -11.56
C ALA A 245 5.40 -14.54 -10.28
N GLY A 246 6.45 -15.31 -10.00
CA GLY A 246 6.66 -15.95 -8.69
C GLY A 246 7.20 -14.97 -7.63
N GLY A 247 7.74 -13.83 -8.07
CA GLY A 247 8.06 -12.66 -7.24
C GLY A 247 7.07 -11.53 -7.49
N ASP A 248 7.60 -10.32 -7.66
CA ASP A 248 6.81 -9.10 -7.91
C ASP A 248 6.48 -8.93 -9.40
N GLY A 249 5.36 -8.27 -9.71
CA GLY A 249 4.99 -7.99 -11.10
C GLY A 249 5.93 -7.00 -11.79
N MET A 250 6.13 -5.83 -11.18
CA MET A 250 6.96 -4.73 -11.69
C MET A 250 7.72 -4.03 -10.55
N LYS A 251 9.04 -3.87 -10.70
CA LYS A 251 9.93 -3.52 -9.58
C LYS A 251 10.99 -2.49 -9.91
N SER A 252 11.34 -1.65 -8.93
CA SER A 252 12.55 -0.84 -8.91
C SER A 252 13.19 -0.91 -7.52
N THR A 253 14.50 -1.13 -7.44
CA THR A 253 15.19 -1.70 -6.26
C THR A 253 16.38 -0.89 -5.73
N ASN A 254 16.65 0.30 -6.28
CA ASN A 254 17.74 1.16 -5.81
C ASN A 254 17.32 2.02 -4.60
N ASP A 255 17.75 1.60 -3.41
CA ASP A 255 17.62 2.26 -2.12
C ASP A 255 18.73 3.30 -1.84
N GLU A 256 19.93 3.12 -2.39
CA GLU A 256 21.11 3.95 -2.11
C GLU A 256 21.07 5.39 -2.70
N ASP A 257 20.59 5.58 -3.93
CA ASP A 257 20.67 6.88 -4.64
C ASP A 257 19.33 7.62 -4.62
N GLU A 258 19.28 8.85 -4.09
CA GLU A 258 18.06 9.64 -3.93
C GLU A 258 17.25 9.78 -5.23
N ASP A 259 17.89 9.97 -6.39
CA ASP A 259 17.20 10.21 -7.67
C ASP A 259 16.73 8.88 -8.35
N LYS A 260 16.81 7.72 -7.66
CA LYS A 260 16.58 6.35 -8.17
C LYS A 260 15.61 5.53 -7.30
N GLY A 261 15.33 4.28 -7.68
CA GLY A 261 14.34 3.41 -7.01
C GLY A 261 12.89 3.80 -7.34
N ILE A 262 12.69 4.46 -8.48
CA ILE A 262 11.42 5.13 -8.84
C ILE A 262 10.65 4.30 -9.87
N ILE A 263 9.33 4.22 -9.69
CA ILE A 263 8.40 3.76 -10.74
C ILE A 263 7.57 4.94 -11.24
N ALA A 264 7.53 5.14 -12.57
CA ALA A 264 6.87 6.28 -13.20
C ALA A 264 6.05 5.86 -14.43
N ILE A 265 4.72 5.95 -14.38
CA ILE A 265 3.83 5.47 -15.45
C ILE A 265 2.89 6.58 -15.93
N THR A 266 2.91 6.90 -17.23
CA THR A 266 1.95 7.82 -17.86
C THR A 266 0.82 7.09 -18.61
N GLY A 267 0.99 5.80 -18.92
CA GLY A 267 0.01 5.03 -19.67
C GLY A 267 0.42 3.60 -19.98
N GLY A 268 -0.53 2.87 -20.57
CA GLY A 268 -0.40 1.45 -20.90
C GLY A 268 -1.58 0.62 -20.39
N THR A 269 -1.50 -0.69 -20.56
CA THR A 269 -2.41 -1.67 -19.97
C THR A 269 -1.57 -2.78 -19.34
N PHE A 270 -1.81 -3.06 -18.08
CA PHE A 270 -1.06 -3.99 -17.24
C PHE A 270 -2.02 -5.02 -16.66
N ASP A 271 -1.75 -6.30 -16.90
CA ASP A 271 -2.54 -7.45 -16.46
C ASP A 271 -1.58 -8.38 -15.69
N ILE A 272 -1.56 -8.26 -14.37
CA ILE A 272 -0.48 -8.79 -13.52
C ILE A 272 -1.07 -9.77 -12.50
N GLU A 273 -0.59 -11.01 -12.57
CA GLU A 273 -0.70 -11.99 -11.48
C GLU A 273 0.69 -12.15 -10.85
N ALA A 274 0.83 -11.84 -9.56
CA ALA A 274 2.08 -11.97 -8.81
C ALA A 274 1.84 -12.76 -7.51
N GLU A 275 2.82 -13.58 -7.08
CA GLU A 275 2.77 -14.19 -5.75
C GLU A 275 3.08 -13.15 -4.66
N ASN A 276 3.98 -12.20 -4.95
CA ASN A 276 4.29 -11.05 -4.09
C ASN A 276 3.59 -9.75 -4.56
N ASP A 277 4.28 -8.61 -4.61
CA ASP A 277 3.71 -7.29 -4.86
C ASP A 277 3.43 -7.07 -6.36
N GLY A 278 2.29 -6.45 -6.70
CA GLY A 278 1.91 -6.22 -8.09
C GLY A 278 2.81 -5.18 -8.78
N ILE A 279 3.08 -4.07 -8.07
CA ILE A 279 4.02 -3.03 -8.45
C ILE A 279 4.73 -2.52 -7.19
N GLN A 280 6.06 -2.71 -7.07
CA GLN A 280 6.88 -2.21 -5.95
C GLN A 280 7.93 -1.19 -6.42
N SER A 281 7.91 0.02 -5.87
CA SER A 281 9.06 0.94 -5.94
C SER A 281 9.76 1.04 -4.59
N GLU A 282 11.09 0.92 -4.57
CA GLU A 282 11.89 1.15 -3.36
C GLU A 282 11.76 2.58 -2.81
N LYS A 283 11.57 3.57 -3.69
CA LYS A 283 11.32 4.97 -3.33
C LYS A 283 9.94 5.41 -3.77
N SER A 284 9.85 6.25 -4.80
CA SER A 284 8.58 6.87 -5.19
C SER A 284 7.89 6.15 -6.34
N LEU A 285 6.55 6.08 -6.25
CA LEU A 285 5.69 5.52 -7.28
C LEU A 285 4.72 6.60 -7.79
N LEU A 286 4.79 6.93 -9.08
CA LEU A 286 3.96 7.97 -9.69
C LEU A 286 3.18 7.43 -10.89
N ILE A 287 1.85 7.51 -10.85
CA ILE A 287 0.94 7.08 -11.92
C ILE A 287 0.03 8.24 -12.36
N ASP A 288 0.14 8.63 -13.63
CA ASP A 288 -0.76 9.61 -14.27
C ASP A 288 -1.84 8.97 -15.14
N GLY A 289 -1.62 7.73 -15.60
CA GLY A 289 -2.56 7.03 -16.46
C GLY A 289 -2.22 5.57 -16.65
N GLY A 290 -3.14 4.86 -17.32
CA GLY A 290 -3.03 3.43 -17.60
C GLY A 290 -4.30 2.67 -17.23
N THR A 291 -4.27 1.37 -17.46
CA THR A 291 -5.28 0.42 -16.99
C THR A 291 -4.58 -0.74 -16.32
N TYR A 292 -4.98 -1.09 -15.10
CA TYR A 292 -4.29 -2.04 -14.24
C TYR A 292 -5.31 -3.08 -13.75
N ASN A 293 -5.10 -4.34 -14.09
CA ASN A 293 -5.73 -5.47 -13.39
C ASN A 293 -4.62 -6.16 -12.60
N LEU A 294 -4.72 -6.16 -11.28
CA LEU A 294 -3.68 -6.68 -10.38
C LEU A 294 -4.29 -7.76 -9.49
N VAL A 295 -3.66 -8.94 -9.46
CA VAL A 295 -3.98 -10.01 -8.53
C VAL A 295 -2.70 -10.43 -7.81
N THR A 296 -2.65 -10.22 -6.49
CA THR A 296 -1.42 -10.37 -5.68
C THR A 296 -1.68 -11.31 -4.49
N GLY A 297 -0.74 -12.22 -4.20
CA GLY A 297 -0.95 -13.31 -3.23
C GLY A 297 -2.12 -14.24 -3.57
N GLY A 298 -2.54 -14.28 -4.85
CA GLY A 298 -3.75 -14.96 -5.30
C GLY A 298 -5.07 -14.22 -5.03
N GLY A 299 -5.03 -13.02 -4.45
CA GLY A 299 -6.17 -12.15 -4.16
C GLY A 299 -6.76 -12.29 -2.76
N SER A 300 -7.59 -11.32 -2.38
CA SER A 300 -8.19 -11.09 -1.05
C SER A 300 -8.84 -12.32 -0.42
N ALA A 301 -9.37 -13.23 -1.24
CA ALA A 301 -9.95 -14.49 -0.79
C ALA A 301 -8.94 -15.49 -0.16
N ASN A 302 -7.62 -15.23 -0.29
CA ASN A 302 -6.54 -16.05 0.28
C ASN A 302 -5.84 -15.38 1.48
N ALA A 303 -6.26 -14.18 1.85
CA ALA A 303 -5.74 -13.44 3.00
C ALA A 303 -5.87 -14.23 4.31
N GLU A 304 -4.94 -14.00 5.24
CA GLU A 304 -5.08 -14.57 6.58
C GLU A 304 -6.29 -13.96 7.29
N VAL A 305 -7.08 -14.81 7.96
CA VAL A 305 -8.26 -14.34 8.70
C VAL A 305 -7.78 -13.57 9.93
N LYS A 306 -7.77 -12.24 9.81
CA LYS A 306 -7.59 -11.30 10.92
C LYS A 306 -8.62 -11.61 12.00
N THR A 307 -8.15 -12.10 13.15
CA THR A 307 -9.02 -12.42 14.30
C THR A 307 -8.78 -11.42 15.42
N GLU A 308 -9.81 -10.65 15.76
CA GLU A 308 -9.86 -9.88 17.01
C GLU A 308 -9.60 -10.82 18.21
N ASN A 309 -8.35 -10.88 18.68
CA ASN A 309 -7.98 -11.60 19.90
C ASN A 309 -8.42 -10.79 21.13
N ASN A 310 -9.73 -10.60 21.30
CA ASN A 310 -10.32 -9.78 22.36
C ASN A 310 -9.81 -10.24 23.75
N PRO A 311 -8.87 -9.51 24.41
CA PRO A 311 -8.16 -10.03 25.57
C PRO A 311 -9.04 -10.08 26.84
N MET A 312 -10.22 -9.44 26.81
CA MET A 312 -11.10 -9.29 27.97
C MET A 312 -12.08 -10.46 28.17
N GLY A 313 -11.95 -11.56 27.42
CA GLY A 313 -12.76 -12.77 27.58
C GLY A 313 -12.24 -13.80 28.59
N GLN A 314 -10.92 -13.93 28.82
CA GLN A 314 -10.34 -15.07 29.58
C GLN A 314 -9.96 -14.78 31.04
N GLY A 315 -10.93 -14.27 31.78
CA GLY A 315 -10.91 -14.22 33.25
C GLY A 315 -10.96 -15.60 33.93
N ARG A 316 -9.82 -16.31 33.98
CA ARG A 316 -9.50 -17.41 34.92
C ARG A 316 -10.64 -18.40 35.28
N MET A 317 -10.79 -19.48 34.50
CA MET A 317 -11.36 -20.73 35.02
C MET A 317 -10.54 -21.96 34.60
N ASN A 318 -9.47 -22.24 35.35
CA ASN A 318 -8.88 -23.58 35.38
C ASN A 318 -8.72 -24.02 36.85
N GLY A 319 -9.50 -25.02 37.29
CA GLY A 319 -9.76 -25.19 38.73
C GLY A 319 -10.47 -26.47 39.20
N ASN A 320 -10.54 -27.52 38.37
CA ASN A 320 -10.74 -28.92 38.76
C ASN A 320 -12.05 -29.37 39.47
N GLY A 321 -12.87 -30.17 38.73
CA GLY A 321 -13.45 -31.41 39.28
C GLY A 321 -14.97 -31.47 39.51
N GLY A 322 -15.69 -32.19 38.64
CA GLY A 322 -17.11 -32.50 38.88
C GLY A 322 -17.81 -33.27 37.75
N MET A 323 -17.60 -34.58 37.65
CA MET A 323 -18.37 -35.43 36.72
C MET A 323 -19.85 -35.49 37.15
N MET A 324 -20.77 -34.85 36.42
CA MET A 324 -22.20 -35.22 36.44
C MET A 324 -22.80 -35.21 35.04
N ARG A 325 -23.25 -36.39 34.59
CA ARG A 325 -24.14 -36.53 33.45
C ARG A 325 -25.52 -35.99 33.83
N GLY A 326 -26.10 -35.13 32.99
CA GLY A 326 -27.40 -34.49 33.20
C GLY A 326 -28.13 -34.26 31.89
N GLU A 327 -28.64 -35.35 31.32
CA GLU A 327 -29.70 -35.47 30.31
C GLU A 327 -30.50 -34.19 29.98
N TRP A 328 -30.31 -33.64 28.77
CA TRP A 328 -31.23 -32.68 28.15
C TRP A 328 -31.75 -33.28 26.83
N ASN A 329 -33.05 -33.61 26.78
CA ASN A 329 -33.71 -34.03 25.54
C ASN A 329 -33.89 -32.83 24.61
N GLY A 330 -33.80 -33.05 23.30
CA GLY A 330 -33.86 -31.98 22.29
C GLY A 330 -34.97 -32.16 21.25
N GLU A 331 -35.06 -31.17 20.36
CA GLU A 331 -35.69 -31.17 19.04
C GLU A 331 -34.90 -30.15 18.21
N SER A 332 -34.09 -30.59 17.23
CA SER A 332 -34.48 -30.79 15.82
C SER A 332 -34.32 -29.53 14.95
N ALA A 333 -33.08 -29.28 14.49
CA ALA A 333 -32.81 -28.32 13.42
C ALA A 333 -33.31 -28.84 12.05
N PRO A 334 -33.88 -28.00 11.17
CA PRO A 334 -34.36 -28.43 9.86
C PRO A 334 -33.22 -28.49 8.82
N THR A 335 -33.08 -29.65 8.17
CA THR A 335 -32.17 -29.86 7.03
C THR A 335 -32.79 -29.39 5.71
N ALA A 336 -31.99 -28.76 4.84
CA ALA A 336 -32.38 -28.44 3.47
C ALA A 336 -32.62 -29.70 2.61
N PRO A 337 -33.62 -29.71 1.70
CA PRO A 337 -33.82 -30.81 0.76
C PRO A 337 -33.26 -30.47 -0.64
N SER A 338 -32.36 -31.31 -1.15
CA SER A 338 -32.10 -31.43 -2.59
C SER A 338 -32.96 -32.57 -3.18
N GLY A 339 -33.43 -32.41 -4.41
CA GLY A 339 -34.28 -33.41 -5.06
C GLY A 339 -34.60 -33.09 -6.51
N THR A 340 -33.88 -33.74 -7.44
CA THR A 340 -34.09 -33.61 -8.88
C THR A 340 -35.13 -34.60 -9.40
N ALA A 341 -36.16 -34.10 -10.08
CA ALA A 341 -36.99 -34.90 -11.01
C ALA A 341 -37.70 -33.99 -12.03
N ASN A 342 -37.47 -34.25 -13.32
CA ASN A 342 -38.22 -33.70 -14.46
C ASN A 342 -39.31 -34.73 -14.87
N PRO A 343 -40.52 -34.34 -15.32
CA PRO A 343 -40.71 -34.26 -16.79
C PRO A 343 -41.78 -33.27 -17.32
N SER A 344 -41.59 -32.93 -18.61
CA SER A 344 -42.59 -32.79 -19.70
C SER A 344 -43.66 -31.69 -19.72
N ASP A 345 -43.64 -30.95 -20.84
CA ASP A 345 -44.76 -30.57 -21.72
C ASP A 345 -46.04 -29.96 -21.13
N GLU A 346 -46.33 -28.71 -21.51
CA GLU A 346 -47.41 -28.36 -22.47
C GLU A 346 -47.37 -26.87 -22.86
N ALA A 347 -48.04 -26.52 -23.96
CA ALA A 347 -47.83 -25.25 -24.68
C ALA A 347 -48.84 -24.12 -24.38
N SER A 348 -48.51 -22.92 -24.87
CA SER A 348 -49.33 -22.09 -25.78
C SER A 348 -49.66 -20.63 -25.37
N ASN A 349 -49.46 -19.73 -26.35
CA ASN A 349 -50.18 -18.47 -26.66
C ASN A 349 -50.12 -17.28 -25.66
N ASP A 350 -50.16 -16.00 -26.07
CA ASP A 350 -50.01 -15.34 -27.38
C ASP A 350 -49.80 -13.81 -27.17
N GLU A 351 -49.18 -13.13 -28.15
CA GLU A 351 -49.51 -11.80 -28.75
C GLU A 351 -50.27 -10.72 -27.91
N ALA A 352 -49.97 -9.40 -27.94
CA ALA A 352 -48.97 -8.62 -28.68
C ALA A 352 -48.98 -7.10 -28.33
N ALA A 353 -47.91 -6.41 -28.79
CA ALA A 353 -47.86 -5.03 -29.31
C ALA A 353 -48.00 -3.79 -28.40
N GLY A 354 -46.99 -2.89 -28.43
CA GLY A 354 -47.07 -1.53 -27.85
C GLY A 354 -45.78 -0.67 -27.88
N THR A 355 -45.29 -0.32 -29.07
CA THR A 355 -44.35 0.80 -29.41
C THR A 355 -44.15 1.96 -28.39
N ALA A 356 -43.00 2.64 -28.25
CA ALA A 356 -41.66 2.58 -28.88
C ALA A 356 -40.67 3.62 -28.26
N ASN A 357 -39.35 3.47 -28.53
CA ASN A 357 -38.27 4.52 -28.54
C ASN A 357 -37.93 5.23 -27.19
N THR A 358 -36.69 5.55 -26.79
CA THR A 358 -35.38 5.72 -27.46
C THR A 358 -34.18 5.37 -26.55
N THR A 359 -33.15 4.73 -27.12
CA THR A 359 -31.69 4.85 -26.83
C THR A 359 -31.17 5.14 -25.40
N SER A 360 -30.50 4.15 -24.82
CA SER A 360 -29.09 4.28 -24.38
C SER A 360 -28.40 2.93 -24.55
N ALA A 361 -27.18 2.91 -25.10
CA ALA A 361 -26.46 1.67 -25.40
C ALA A 361 -25.50 1.34 -24.25
N ASN A 362 -25.80 0.28 -23.50
CA ASN A 362 -24.85 -0.35 -22.60
C ASN A 362 -24.11 -1.46 -23.37
N MET A 363 -22.77 -1.37 -23.45
CA MET A 363 -21.93 -2.38 -24.10
C MET A 363 -21.53 -3.43 -23.08
N THR A 364 -22.35 -4.47 -22.94
CA THR A 364 -21.98 -5.66 -22.16
C THR A 364 -20.84 -6.41 -22.87
N SER A 365 -19.63 -6.32 -22.33
CA SER A 365 -18.50 -7.13 -22.81
C SER A 365 -18.79 -8.61 -22.58
N THR A 366 -18.60 -9.42 -23.61
CA THR A 366 -18.89 -10.86 -23.56
C THR A 366 -17.62 -11.62 -23.21
N VAL A 367 -17.59 -12.20 -22.01
CA VAL A 367 -16.52 -13.13 -21.60
C VAL A 367 -16.50 -14.34 -22.55
N VAL A 368 -15.44 -14.44 -23.35
CA VAL A 368 -15.18 -15.62 -24.18
C VAL A 368 -14.35 -16.59 -23.38
N THR A 369 -15.02 -17.48 -22.64
CA THR A 369 -14.36 -18.60 -21.95
C THR A 369 -13.91 -19.65 -22.97
N ALA A 370 -12.63 -19.61 -23.34
CA ALA A 370 -11.99 -20.67 -24.11
C ALA A 370 -11.55 -21.80 -23.16
N ALA A 371 -12.35 -22.86 -23.08
CA ALA A 371 -12.03 -24.02 -22.25
C ALA A 371 -10.82 -24.80 -22.78
N VAL A 372 -9.76 -24.91 -21.97
CA VAL A 372 -8.69 -25.90 -22.17
C VAL A 372 -8.91 -27.05 -21.19
N THR A 373 -9.35 -28.19 -21.72
CA THR A 373 -9.47 -29.44 -20.95
C THR A 373 -8.16 -30.22 -21.01
N SER A 374 -7.52 -30.46 -19.86
CA SER A 374 -6.63 -31.61 -19.66
C SER A 374 -6.97 -32.31 -18.35
N THR A 375 -7.17 -33.62 -18.41
CA THR A 375 -7.62 -34.44 -17.28
C THR A 375 -6.52 -35.44 -16.91
N SER A 376 -6.35 -35.66 -15.59
CA SER A 376 -5.94 -36.93 -14.94
C SER A 376 -4.64 -36.94 -14.13
N ALA A 377 -4.85 -36.92 -12.81
CA ALA A 377 -4.53 -38.04 -11.92
C ALA A 377 -3.09 -38.25 -11.40
N SER A 378 -2.88 -37.72 -10.19
CA SER A 378 -2.29 -38.38 -9.01
C SER A 378 -1.80 -39.83 -9.14
N THR A 379 -0.56 -40.09 -8.71
CA THR A 379 -0.21 -41.26 -7.87
C THR A 379 1.06 -40.99 -7.05
N THR A 380 1.20 -41.65 -5.90
CA THR A 380 2.16 -41.32 -4.82
C THR A 380 3.30 -42.34 -4.65
N THR A 381 4.31 -42.00 -3.81
CA THR A 381 5.32 -42.87 -3.14
C THR A 381 6.39 -43.54 -4.06
N ASP A 382 7.66 -43.77 -3.69
CA ASP A 382 8.33 -43.76 -2.37
C ASP A 382 9.86 -43.52 -2.45
N THR A 383 10.43 -43.08 -1.33
CA THR A 383 11.83 -43.00 -0.84
C THR A 383 12.91 -43.93 -1.42
N ALA A 384 14.12 -43.37 -1.68
CA ALA A 384 15.42 -44.03 -1.41
C ALA A 384 16.60 -43.02 -1.34
N ALA A 385 17.49 -43.16 -0.36
CA ALA A 385 18.55 -42.18 -0.03
C ALA A 385 19.99 -42.65 -0.34
N SER A 386 20.91 -41.68 -0.50
CA SER A 386 22.37 -41.78 -0.29
C SER A 386 22.93 -40.34 -0.21
N THR A 387 23.36 -39.77 0.93
CA THR A 387 24.63 -39.97 1.66
C THR A 387 25.89 -39.89 0.77
N SER A 388 26.95 -39.13 1.08
CA SER A 388 27.23 -38.14 2.15
C SER A 388 28.59 -37.43 1.90
N ASP A 389 28.83 -36.30 2.60
CA ASP A 389 30.15 -35.60 2.82
C ASP A 389 30.85 -34.97 1.59
N ALA A 390 31.56 -33.83 1.63
CA ALA A 390 31.83 -32.75 2.61
C ALA A 390 32.66 -31.64 1.87
N ASP A 391 32.90 -30.39 2.28
CA ASP A 391 32.73 -29.61 3.54
C ASP A 391 32.66 -28.10 3.19
N ASN A 392 31.97 -27.26 4.00
CA ASN A 392 32.03 -25.78 4.10
C ASN A 392 31.47 -24.87 2.95
N ALA A 393 30.81 -23.75 3.24
CA ALA A 393 30.42 -23.15 4.53
C ALA A 393 29.05 -22.45 4.43
N GLU A 394 28.18 -22.71 5.41
CA GLU A 394 26.88 -22.05 5.53
C GLU A 394 27.06 -20.65 6.14
N ASP A 395 26.48 -19.64 5.51
CA ASP A 395 26.09 -18.41 6.18
C ASP A 395 24.65 -18.58 6.66
N THR A 396 24.47 -19.16 7.85
CA THR A 396 23.16 -19.21 8.50
C THR A 396 22.84 -17.83 9.07
N ALA A 397 22.44 -16.91 8.21
CA ALA A 397 21.44 -15.93 8.61
C ALA A 397 20.24 -16.71 9.16
N ALA A 398 19.69 -16.25 10.28
CA ALA A 398 18.39 -16.75 10.68
C ALA A 398 17.37 -16.20 9.69
N ASP A 399 16.47 -17.05 9.20
CA ASP A 399 15.21 -16.57 8.65
C ASP A 399 14.50 -15.81 9.79
N GLU A 400 14.62 -14.48 9.79
CA GLU A 400 13.49 -13.68 10.22
C GLU A 400 12.43 -13.92 9.13
N ASP A 401 11.23 -14.34 9.52
CA ASP A 401 10.10 -14.50 8.60
C ASP A 401 9.71 -13.10 8.10
N GLU A 402 10.48 -12.55 7.16
CA GLU A 402 10.08 -11.43 6.32
C GLU A 402 8.80 -11.85 5.63
N SER A 403 7.67 -11.33 6.13
CA SER A 403 6.35 -11.65 5.58
C SER A 403 6.37 -11.32 4.11
N THR A 404 6.05 -12.32 3.27
CA THR A 404 5.94 -12.12 1.82
C THR A 404 4.90 -11.04 1.57
N SER A 405 5.37 -9.85 1.18
CA SER A 405 4.53 -8.72 0.83
C SER A 405 3.73 -9.10 -0.41
N ALA A 406 2.41 -9.02 -0.34
CA ALA A 406 1.52 -9.45 -1.41
C ALA A 406 0.57 -8.32 -1.85
N LYS A 407 1.08 -7.09 -1.81
CA LYS A 407 0.34 -5.83 -1.94
C LYS A 407 0.08 -5.49 -3.40
N GLY A 408 -1.07 -4.88 -3.68
CA GLY A 408 -1.44 -4.50 -5.04
C GLY A 408 -0.43 -3.51 -5.67
N ILE A 409 -0.22 -2.37 -5.00
CA ILE A 409 0.73 -1.32 -5.38
C ILE A 409 1.44 -0.82 -4.12
N LYS A 410 2.77 -0.75 -4.14
CA LYS A 410 3.61 -0.41 -2.98
C LYS A 410 4.72 0.58 -3.31
N ALA A 411 4.97 1.50 -2.39
CA ALA A 411 6.10 2.43 -2.44
C ALA A 411 6.81 2.55 -1.07
N GLY A 412 8.13 2.36 -1.02
CA GLY A 412 8.94 2.61 0.18
C GLY A 412 9.06 4.11 0.55
N GLY A 413 8.63 4.99 -0.35
CA GLY A 413 8.39 6.41 -0.10
C GLY A 413 7.10 6.90 -0.78
N ASP A 414 7.06 8.18 -1.15
CA ASP A 414 5.84 8.82 -1.63
C ASP A 414 5.19 8.13 -2.84
N MET A 415 3.87 7.93 -2.75
CA MET A 415 3.02 7.47 -3.84
C MET A 415 2.10 8.59 -4.34
N VAL A 416 2.03 8.78 -5.66
CA VAL A 416 1.18 9.81 -6.29
C VAL A 416 0.36 9.20 -7.44
N ILE A 417 -0.97 9.24 -7.31
CA ILE A 417 -1.92 8.79 -8.31
C ILE A 417 -2.74 9.99 -8.81
N THR A 418 -2.44 10.46 -10.03
CA THR A 418 -3.18 11.54 -10.71
C THR A 418 -4.20 11.02 -11.73
N GLY A 419 -4.13 9.74 -12.12
CA GLY A 419 -5.09 9.12 -13.02
C GLY A 419 -4.90 7.60 -13.19
N GLY A 420 -5.61 7.03 -14.17
CA GLY A 420 -5.64 5.59 -14.45
C GLY A 420 -6.95 4.90 -14.05
N THR A 421 -7.13 3.66 -14.49
CA THR A 421 -8.21 2.76 -14.09
C THR A 421 -7.62 1.50 -13.47
N PHE A 422 -8.05 1.15 -12.26
CA PHE A 422 -7.48 0.05 -11.47
C PHE A 422 -8.57 -0.94 -11.07
N THR A 423 -8.25 -2.23 -11.13
CA THR A 423 -8.98 -3.33 -10.51
C THR A 423 -7.94 -4.15 -9.75
N ILE A 424 -7.96 -4.06 -8.41
CA ILE A 424 -6.97 -4.68 -7.53
C ILE A 424 -7.68 -5.71 -6.66
N ASP A 425 -7.21 -6.96 -6.71
CA ASP A 425 -7.61 -8.03 -5.80
C ASP A 425 -6.35 -8.55 -5.09
N SER A 426 -6.15 -8.16 -3.83
CA SER A 426 -4.88 -8.31 -3.11
C SER A 426 -5.07 -9.10 -1.83
N ALA A 427 -4.17 -10.04 -1.53
CA ALA A 427 -4.19 -10.81 -0.28
C ALA A 427 -3.67 -10.01 0.94
N ASP A 428 -2.91 -8.96 0.66
CA ASP A 428 -2.35 -7.94 1.58
C ASP A 428 -2.93 -6.57 1.15
N ASP A 429 -2.38 -5.44 1.60
CA ASP A 429 -2.88 -4.10 1.25
C ASP A 429 -3.01 -3.86 -0.26
N ALA A 430 -4.11 -3.26 -0.70
CA ALA A 430 -4.29 -3.00 -2.13
C ALA A 430 -3.44 -1.80 -2.63
N VAL A 431 -3.26 -0.77 -1.81
CA VAL A 431 -2.43 0.41 -2.10
C VAL A 431 -1.69 0.84 -0.83
N HIS A 432 -0.37 0.72 -0.81
CA HIS A 432 0.45 0.93 0.39
C HIS A 432 1.63 1.90 0.15
N SER A 433 1.92 2.77 1.11
CA SER A 433 3.16 3.54 1.13
C SER A 433 3.73 3.62 2.55
N ASN A 434 5.01 3.33 2.68
CA ASN A 434 5.77 3.49 3.93
C ASN A 434 5.98 4.99 4.29
N GLN A 435 5.40 5.92 3.53
CA GLN A 435 5.39 7.36 3.78
C GLN A 435 4.00 7.94 3.47
N ASN A 436 3.81 8.60 2.32
CA ASN A 436 2.60 9.34 2.02
C ASN A 436 1.94 8.86 0.72
N ILE A 437 0.61 8.88 0.68
CA ILE A 437 -0.20 8.60 -0.51
C ILE A 437 -0.95 9.88 -0.92
N SER A 438 -0.86 10.26 -2.19
CA SER A 438 -1.68 11.34 -2.77
C SER A 438 -2.52 10.83 -3.93
N ILE A 439 -3.86 10.88 -3.79
CA ILE A 439 -4.83 10.49 -4.82
C ILE A 439 -5.59 11.74 -5.26
N THR A 440 -5.33 12.17 -6.49
CA THR A 440 -5.94 13.37 -7.09
C THR A 440 -6.85 13.04 -8.29
N GLY A 441 -6.82 11.79 -8.76
CA GLY A 441 -7.62 11.31 -9.88
C GLY A 441 -7.65 9.78 -9.97
N GLY A 442 -8.25 9.27 -11.05
CA GLY A 442 -8.38 7.82 -11.32
C GLY A 442 -9.75 7.22 -11.01
N GLU A 443 -9.93 5.98 -11.45
CA GLU A 443 -11.07 5.10 -11.16
C GLU A 443 -10.51 3.81 -10.55
N ILE A 444 -10.70 3.61 -9.24
CA ILE A 444 -9.97 2.62 -8.43
C ILE A 444 -10.98 1.64 -7.82
N GLY A 445 -11.04 0.40 -8.32
CA GLY A 445 -11.81 -0.69 -7.71
C GLY A 445 -10.89 -1.62 -6.91
N ILE A 446 -11.25 -1.88 -5.65
CA ILE A 446 -10.43 -2.67 -4.70
C ILE A 446 -11.25 -3.80 -4.07
N ALA A 447 -10.63 -4.97 -3.96
CA ALA A 447 -10.85 -5.96 -2.92
C ALA A 447 -9.51 -6.24 -2.23
N SER A 448 -9.43 -6.01 -0.92
CA SER A 448 -8.23 -6.22 -0.13
C SER A 448 -8.44 -7.32 0.91
N GLY A 449 -7.38 -8.06 1.19
CA GLY A 449 -7.28 -9.01 2.29
C GLY A 449 -6.93 -8.34 3.61
N ASP A 450 -6.20 -7.24 3.51
CA ASP A 450 -5.83 -6.34 4.60
C ASP A 450 -6.43 -4.96 4.26
N ASP A 451 -5.68 -3.87 4.31
CA ASP A 451 -6.25 -2.54 4.16
C ASP A 451 -6.45 -2.18 2.68
N ALA A 452 -7.48 -1.39 2.37
CA ALA A 452 -7.65 -0.97 0.98
C ALA A 452 -6.68 0.16 0.59
N VAL A 453 -6.38 1.08 1.50
CA VAL A 453 -5.34 2.10 1.33
C VAL A 453 -4.64 2.35 2.66
N HIS A 454 -3.34 2.10 2.73
CA HIS A 454 -2.50 2.27 3.92
C HIS A 454 -1.37 3.26 3.66
N ALA A 455 -1.24 4.32 4.46
CA ALA A 455 -0.10 5.24 4.41
C ALA A 455 0.49 5.44 5.82
N ASP A 456 1.74 5.03 6.05
CA ASP A 456 2.40 5.15 7.37
C ASP A 456 2.34 6.57 7.95
N LEU A 457 2.31 7.60 7.07
CA LEU A 457 2.23 9.01 7.43
C LEU A 457 0.93 9.67 6.95
N LEU A 458 0.88 10.22 5.74
CA LEU A 458 -0.25 11.01 5.24
C LEU A 458 -0.99 10.33 4.08
N LEU A 459 -2.28 10.08 4.27
CA LEU A 459 -3.21 9.78 3.17
C LEU A 459 -3.95 11.05 2.74
N SER A 460 -3.75 11.50 1.50
CA SER A 460 -4.34 12.73 0.95
C SER A 460 -5.19 12.44 -0.29
N ILE A 461 -6.52 12.55 -0.16
CA ILE A 461 -7.50 12.32 -1.22
C ILE A 461 -8.13 13.65 -1.64
N SER A 462 -7.96 14.04 -2.89
CA SER A 462 -8.52 15.29 -3.46
C SER A 462 -9.34 15.08 -4.73
N GLY A 463 -9.34 13.87 -5.29
CA GLY A 463 -10.08 13.55 -6.50
C GLY A 463 -10.20 12.05 -6.74
N GLY A 464 -10.58 11.67 -7.97
CA GLY A 464 -10.82 10.28 -8.35
C GLY A 464 -12.18 9.74 -7.92
N THR A 465 -12.41 8.46 -8.23
CA THR A 465 -13.50 7.64 -7.70
C THR A 465 -12.91 6.31 -7.24
N MET A 466 -13.22 5.92 -6.02
CA MET A 466 -12.71 4.73 -5.36
C MET A 466 -13.88 3.89 -4.83
N ASP A 467 -13.88 2.60 -5.16
CA ASP A 467 -14.91 1.63 -4.83
C ASP A 467 -14.25 0.42 -4.14
N ILE A 468 -14.22 0.46 -2.81
CA ILE A 468 -13.65 -0.59 -1.96
C ILE A 468 -14.77 -1.56 -1.61
N THR A 469 -14.70 -2.75 -2.20
CA THR A 469 -15.75 -3.77 -2.11
C THR A 469 -15.56 -4.77 -0.97
N ALA A 470 -14.32 -4.87 -0.47
CA ALA A 470 -13.94 -5.59 0.74
C ALA A 470 -12.54 -5.11 1.21
N SER A 471 -12.33 -5.07 2.52
CA SER A 471 -11.02 -4.92 3.18
C SER A 471 -11.09 -5.31 4.67
N TYR A 472 -9.93 -5.38 5.33
CA TYR A 472 -9.86 -5.33 6.79
C TYR A 472 -10.23 -3.92 7.26
N GLU A 473 -9.36 -2.93 7.08
CA GLU A 473 -9.71 -1.51 7.22
C GLU A 473 -9.88 -0.80 5.86
N GLY A 474 -10.66 0.27 5.85
CA GLY A 474 -10.96 1.01 4.62
C GLY A 474 -9.84 1.96 4.17
N LEU A 475 -9.62 3.01 4.96
CA LEU A 475 -8.60 4.03 4.71
C LEU A 475 -7.78 4.22 5.99
N GLU A 476 -6.50 3.88 5.98
CA GLU A 476 -5.60 4.06 7.12
C GLU A 476 -4.50 5.09 6.85
N GLY A 477 -4.14 5.84 7.89
CA GLY A 477 -2.86 6.54 7.98
C GLY A 477 -2.77 7.47 9.20
N ALA A 478 -1.54 7.82 9.59
CA ALA A 478 -1.29 8.63 10.78
C ALA A 478 -1.96 10.02 10.74
N ASP A 479 -2.08 10.62 9.57
CA ASP A 479 -2.98 11.74 9.25
C ASP A 479 -3.74 11.43 7.96
N ILE A 480 -5.05 11.75 7.92
CA ILE A 480 -5.90 11.56 6.74
C ILE A 480 -6.55 12.89 6.33
N THR A 481 -6.43 13.25 5.05
CA THR A 481 -7.04 14.46 4.48
C THR A 481 -7.92 14.12 3.27
N ILE A 482 -9.21 14.44 3.35
CA ILE A 482 -10.20 14.27 2.27
C ILE A 482 -10.72 15.65 1.85
N SER A 483 -10.36 16.10 0.65
CA SER A 483 -10.76 17.40 0.09
C SER A 483 -11.62 17.30 -1.17
N GLY A 484 -11.79 16.09 -1.72
CA GLY A 484 -12.53 15.85 -2.94
C GLY A 484 -12.68 14.36 -3.23
N GLY A 485 -13.00 14.04 -4.49
CA GLY A 485 -13.23 12.67 -4.93
C GLY A 485 -14.56 12.06 -4.48
N LYS A 486 -14.71 10.77 -4.74
CA LYS A 486 -15.80 9.92 -4.24
C LYS A 486 -15.20 8.61 -3.76
N THR A 487 -15.47 8.23 -2.52
CA THR A 487 -14.98 6.98 -1.93
C THR A 487 -16.14 6.20 -1.34
N HIS A 488 -16.29 4.95 -1.78
CA HIS A 488 -17.13 3.95 -1.15
C HIS A 488 -16.24 2.94 -0.43
N VAL A 489 -16.59 2.62 0.82
CA VAL A 489 -15.86 1.70 1.69
C VAL A 489 -16.82 0.62 2.20
N ILE A 490 -16.46 -0.64 1.97
CA ILE A 490 -16.97 -1.80 2.69
C ILE A 490 -15.79 -2.47 3.39
N SER A 491 -15.72 -2.36 4.72
CA SER A 491 -14.63 -2.88 5.54
C SER A 491 -15.15 -3.82 6.64
N SER A 492 -14.30 -4.76 7.07
CA SER A 492 -14.67 -5.76 8.08
C SER A 492 -14.31 -5.34 9.51
N ASP A 493 -13.27 -4.53 9.67
CA ASP A 493 -13.03 -3.67 10.83
C ASP A 493 -13.32 -2.22 10.43
N ASP A 494 -12.41 -1.27 10.66
CA ASP A 494 -12.70 0.16 10.61
C ASP A 494 -12.91 0.72 9.20
N GLY A 495 -13.78 1.71 9.07
CA GLY A 495 -14.10 2.34 7.77
C GLY A 495 -13.08 3.39 7.34
N VAL A 496 -12.62 4.18 8.31
CA VAL A 496 -11.50 5.12 8.18
C VAL A 496 -10.80 5.12 9.53
N ASN A 497 -9.51 4.83 9.54
CA ASN A 497 -8.70 4.77 10.75
C ASN A 497 -7.58 5.83 10.66
N ALA A 498 -7.80 6.98 11.29
CA ALA A 498 -6.72 7.94 11.52
C ALA A 498 -5.96 7.53 12.80
N SER A 499 -5.13 6.50 12.67
CA SER A 499 -4.18 6.05 13.67
C SER A 499 -2.80 5.80 13.07
N GLY A 500 -1.79 5.78 13.91
CA GLY A 500 -0.42 5.56 13.49
C GLY A 500 0.55 5.70 14.66
N THR A 501 1.84 5.51 14.39
CA THR A 501 2.88 5.78 15.38
C THR A 501 3.12 7.29 15.53
N ASP A 502 3.57 7.73 16.70
CA ASP A 502 3.74 9.16 16.98
C ASP A 502 4.80 9.77 16.06
N THR A 503 4.42 10.79 15.28
CA THR A 503 5.22 11.42 14.21
C THR A 503 6.54 12.07 14.68
N THR A 504 6.87 11.97 15.97
CA THR A 504 8.20 12.25 16.50
C THR A 504 9.22 11.20 16.03
N SER A 505 9.61 11.30 14.76
CA SER A 505 10.62 10.46 14.10
C SER A 505 11.79 10.12 15.04
N GLY A 506 11.89 8.85 15.40
CA GLY A 506 12.92 8.34 16.29
C GLY A 506 14.29 8.35 15.64
N THR A 507 15.00 9.48 15.70
CA THR A 507 16.43 9.53 15.34
C THR A 507 17.24 8.71 16.34
N THR A 508 17.34 7.41 16.11
CA THR A 508 18.38 6.55 16.65
C THR A 508 19.70 6.90 15.97
N ASP A 509 20.26 8.05 16.38
CA ASP A 509 21.60 8.49 16.04
C ASP A 509 22.62 7.43 16.50
N THR A 510 22.90 6.49 15.60
CA THR A 510 23.90 5.43 15.81
C THR A 510 25.28 6.02 15.54
N ALA A 511 25.61 7.06 16.31
CA ALA A 511 26.93 7.63 16.41
C ALA A 511 27.88 6.61 17.03
N ALA A 512 28.41 5.72 16.18
CA ALA A 512 29.42 4.74 16.55
C ALA A 512 30.76 5.43 16.90
N GLU A 513 30.88 5.90 18.14
CA GLU A 513 32.18 6.28 18.69
C GLU A 513 33.00 5.01 18.96
N THR A 514 33.94 4.69 18.07
CA THR A 514 35.28 4.18 18.47
C THR A 514 36.27 4.24 17.30
N THR A 515 37.02 5.35 17.21
CA THR A 515 38.23 5.42 16.38
C THR A 515 39.37 4.65 17.06
N GLU A 516 39.54 3.36 16.73
CA GLU A 516 40.76 2.62 17.05
C GLU A 516 41.91 3.07 16.15
N THR A 517 43.05 3.40 16.75
CA THR A 517 44.22 3.96 16.04
C THR A 517 45.28 2.87 15.85
N PRO A 518 45.70 2.53 14.61
CA PRO A 518 46.70 1.49 14.42
C PRO A 518 48.12 1.98 14.76
N GLU A 519 48.71 1.44 15.84
CA GLU A 519 50.15 1.58 16.07
C GLU A 519 50.95 0.78 15.03
N ALA A 520 51.87 1.46 14.33
CA ALA A 520 52.71 0.85 13.31
C ALA A 520 54.04 0.30 13.89
N THR A 521 54.33 -0.97 13.61
CA THR A 521 55.70 -1.51 13.53
C THR A 521 55.75 -2.43 12.29
N GLY A 522 56.67 -2.36 11.35
CA GLY A 522 57.91 -1.62 11.17
C GLY A 522 58.80 -2.42 10.18
N THR A 523 59.63 -1.70 9.39
CA THR A 523 60.58 -2.20 8.35
C THR A 523 59.97 -2.55 6.96
N THR A 524 60.60 -2.30 5.79
CA THR A 524 61.82 -1.51 5.47
C THR A 524 61.90 -1.02 4.02
N ALA A 525 62.38 0.23 3.84
CA ALA A 525 63.05 0.77 2.63
C ALA A 525 62.17 0.97 1.36
N ARG A 526 62.45 1.93 0.45
CA ARG A 526 63.78 2.47 0.06
C ARG A 526 63.70 3.83 -0.71
N GLU A 527 64.70 4.70 -0.47
CA GLU A 527 65.19 5.85 -1.29
C GLU A 527 64.17 6.92 -1.81
N ALA A 528 64.20 8.16 -1.31
CA ALA A 528 65.14 9.29 -1.61
C ALA A 528 64.67 10.19 -2.79
N GLY A 529 64.80 11.53 -2.77
CA GLY A 529 65.29 12.44 -1.72
C GLY A 529 65.72 13.81 -2.29
N ALA A 530 65.65 14.87 -1.46
CA ALA A 530 65.98 16.29 -1.72
C ALA A 530 65.02 17.04 -2.69
N SER A 531 64.72 18.34 -2.54
CA SER A 531 65.19 19.44 -1.66
C SER A 531 64.07 20.53 -1.59
N ALA A 532 63.98 21.53 -0.70
CA ALA A 532 64.94 22.14 0.23
C ALA A 532 64.23 22.97 1.34
N SER A 533 64.95 23.29 2.42
CA SER A 533 64.82 24.46 3.35
C SER A 533 63.46 24.83 4.00
N GLY A 534 63.36 25.13 5.31
CA GLY A 534 64.34 25.05 6.40
C GLY A 534 64.23 26.15 7.47
N THR A 535 64.03 25.72 8.73
CA THR A 535 64.54 26.37 9.98
C THR A 535 63.81 27.66 10.50
N PRO A 536 63.94 28.06 11.80
CA PRO A 536 62.98 27.65 12.86
C PRO A 536 62.69 28.77 13.92
N GLU A 537 62.41 28.38 15.18
CA GLU A 537 62.46 29.17 16.44
C GLU A 537 61.25 30.08 16.80
N ALA A 538 60.88 30.33 18.07
CA ALA A 538 61.17 29.71 19.39
C ALA A 538 60.29 30.34 20.52
N SER A 539 60.51 29.95 21.80
CA SER A 539 59.93 30.45 23.07
C SER A 539 58.60 29.79 23.49
N SER A 540 58.50 28.96 24.56
CA SER A 540 58.86 29.11 25.99
C SER A 540 58.02 30.17 26.73
N ALA A 541 57.52 29.97 27.97
CA ALA A 541 57.89 29.01 29.02
C ALA A 541 56.65 28.59 29.89
N GLN A 542 56.55 27.33 30.37
CA GLN A 542 56.85 26.88 31.76
C GLN A 542 55.80 27.19 32.85
N ALA A 543 54.89 26.22 33.11
CA ALA A 543 54.69 25.38 34.32
C ALA A 543 55.04 25.92 35.75
N PRO A 544 54.61 25.29 36.89
CA PRO A 544 54.02 23.94 37.01
C PRO A 544 52.93 23.70 38.10
N GLU A 545 52.48 22.41 38.19
CA GLU A 545 52.12 21.64 39.42
C GLU A 545 50.90 22.06 40.28
N THR A 546 50.17 21.17 40.99
CA THR A 546 50.10 19.68 41.17
C THR A 546 48.61 19.33 41.41
N GLY A 547 48.06 18.11 41.32
CA GLY A 547 48.60 16.78 41.10
C GLY A 547 47.66 15.72 41.75
N GLU A 548 47.38 14.64 41.02
CA GLU A 548 47.27 13.24 41.51
C GLU A 548 46.11 12.83 42.47
N ALA A 549 45.57 11.59 42.42
CA ALA A 549 45.70 10.47 41.47
C ALA A 549 44.64 9.36 41.75
N GLN A 550 44.40 8.50 40.73
CA GLN A 550 44.24 7.01 40.75
C GLN A 550 43.40 6.30 41.84
N GLY A 551 42.81 5.12 41.63
CA GLY A 551 42.78 4.19 40.47
C GLY A 551 41.90 2.97 40.85
N THR A 552 41.11 2.41 39.94
CA THR A 552 41.42 1.28 39.01
C THR A 552 41.51 -0.13 39.63
N ALA A 553 41.01 -1.11 38.84
CA ALA A 553 41.13 -2.57 38.96
C ALA A 553 40.17 -3.28 39.96
N SER A 554 39.66 -4.50 39.69
CA SER A 554 39.54 -5.33 38.47
C SER A 554 38.87 -6.67 38.83
N GLY A 555 38.24 -7.37 37.87
CA GLY A 555 38.21 -8.85 37.91
C GLY A 555 36.86 -9.56 37.72
N GLU A 556 36.72 -10.17 36.54
CA GLU A 556 36.25 -11.55 36.29
C GLU A 556 34.88 -12.05 36.80
N ALA A 557 34.03 -12.49 35.86
CA ALA A 557 32.97 -13.48 36.08
C ALA A 557 33.53 -14.91 36.02
N PRO A 558 32.85 -15.94 36.57
CA PRO A 558 32.12 -16.83 35.65
C PRO A 558 30.86 -17.55 36.18
N ALA A 559 29.98 -17.89 35.22
CA ALA A 559 29.21 -19.13 35.05
C ALA A 559 28.13 -19.60 36.05
N ALA A 560 27.12 -20.25 35.44
CA ALA A 560 25.87 -20.76 36.00
C ALA A 560 25.96 -21.86 37.08
N GLY A 561 24.90 -22.01 37.88
CA GLY A 561 24.74 -23.11 38.83
C GLY A 561 23.37 -23.17 39.53
N GLU A 562 22.48 -24.03 39.03
CA GLU A 562 21.44 -24.83 39.72
C GLU A 562 20.52 -24.21 40.79
N ARG A 563 19.20 -24.34 40.57
CA ARG A 563 18.10 -23.99 41.49
C ARG A 563 17.92 -25.04 42.62
N PRO A 564 18.08 -24.71 43.92
CA PRO A 564 17.69 -25.58 45.02
C PRO A 564 16.17 -25.63 45.24
N ALA A 565 15.67 -26.74 45.79
CA ALA A 565 14.24 -27.00 45.95
C ALA A 565 13.57 -26.22 47.09
N ALA A 566 12.27 -25.92 46.92
CA ALA A 566 11.44 -25.30 47.95
C ALA A 566 11.09 -26.28 49.10
N PRO A 567 11.15 -25.85 50.37
CA PRO A 567 10.53 -26.59 51.47
C PRO A 567 9.01 -26.33 51.50
N ALA A 568 8.25 -27.39 51.80
CA ALA A 568 6.80 -27.32 51.97
C ALA A 568 6.41 -26.76 53.37
N ASN A 569 5.09 -26.73 53.59
CA ASN A 569 4.38 -26.48 54.86
C ASN A 569 4.04 -25.00 55.10
N GLY A 570 2.75 -24.66 55.03
CA GLY A 570 2.25 -23.31 55.26
C GLY A 570 1.76 -23.07 56.68
N GLU A 571 2.02 -21.87 57.19
CA GLU A 571 1.18 -21.12 58.13
C GLU A 571 1.61 -19.65 58.06
N MET A 572 0.69 -18.73 57.73
CA MET A 572 0.94 -17.28 57.85
C MET A 572 0.17 -16.70 59.04
N PRO A 573 0.86 -16.34 60.15
CA PRO A 573 0.27 -15.53 61.21
C PRO A 573 0.39 -14.03 60.91
N SER A 574 -0.60 -13.26 61.36
CA SER A 574 -0.75 -11.83 61.13
C SER A 574 0.19 -10.95 61.98
N GLY A 575 0.86 -9.96 61.36
CA GLY A 575 1.49 -8.85 62.08
C GLY A 575 2.50 -8.00 61.27
N THR A 576 2.23 -6.72 61.10
CA THR A 576 3.12 -5.66 60.56
C THR A 576 3.93 -4.97 61.68
N PRO A 577 4.98 -4.14 61.41
CA PRO A 577 5.79 -3.90 60.20
C PRO A 577 7.33 -4.08 60.52
N PRO A 578 8.35 -3.60 59.75
CA PRO A 578 8.59 -2.18 59.38
C PRO A 578 8.99 -1.93 57.91
N GLN A 579 9.07 -0.64 57.59
CA GLN A 579 9.29 -0.02 56.28
C GLN A 579 10.71 -0.20 55.73
N GLY A 580 10.84 -0.65 54.48
CA GLY A 580 12.09 -0.71 53.71
C GLY A 580 11.77 -0.93 52.23
N GLY A 581 12.13 0.02 51.37
CA GLY A 581 11.72 0.02 49.96
C GLY A 581 12.47 -0.99 49.10
N PHE A 582 11.75 -1.66 48.22
CA PHE A 582 12.28 -2.36 47.05
C PHE A 582 11.51 -1.88 45.83
N GLY A 583 12.23 -1.46 44.80
CA GLY A 583 11.63 -0.84 43.61
C GLY A 583 10.77 -1.82 42.83
N GLY A 584 9.61 -1.35 42.37
CA GLY A 584 8.90 -2.02 41.29
C GLY A 584 9.69 -1.85 40.00
N GLY A 585 10.27 -2.93 39.48
CA GLY A 585 10.72 -2.98 38.10
C GLY A 585 9.48 -2.97 37.20
N GLY A 586 9.17 -1.81 36.63
CA GLY A 586 8.08 -1.67 35.67
C GLY A 586 8.47 -2.32 34.34
N PHE A 587 7.99 -3.53 34.10
CA PHE A 587 7.85 -4.05 32.75
C PHE A 587 6.47 -3.61 32.26
N GLY A 588 6.47 -2.49 31.54
CA GLY A 588 5.28 -1.77 31.11
C GLY A 588 5.60 -0.80 29.99
N GLY A 589 6.45 -1.22 29.04
CA GLY A 589 6.52 -0.59 27.73
C GLY A 589 5.32 -1.04 26.93
N GLY A 590 4.19 -0.34 27.07
CA GLY A 590 3.20 -0.29 26.01
C GLY A 590 3.60 0.84 25.08
N MET A 591 3.55 0.61 23.77
CA MET A 591 3.58 1.71 22.81
C MET A 591 2.43 2.68 23.14
N GLU A 592 2.74 3.97 23.17
CA GLU A 592 1.74 5.03 23.25
C GLU A 592 1.37 5.37 21.81
N GLY A 593 0.18 4.94 21.36
CA GLY A 593 -0.33 5.26 20.01
C GLY A 593 -0.57 6.76 19.86
N ASN A 594 -0.44 7.28 18.63
CA ASN A 594 -0.46 8.71 18.34
C ASN A 594 -1.81 9.38 18.70
N GLN A 595 -1.90 9.96 19.89
CA GLN A 595 -3.08 10.70 20.38
C GLN A 595 -3.33 12.03 19.62
N ASN A 596 -2.50 12.37 18.63
CA ASN A 596 -2.59 13.58 17.84
C ASN A 596 -2.99 13.34 16.38
N ALA A 597 -3.22 12.09 15.96
CA ALA A 597 -3.62 11.71 14.60
C ALA A 597 -4.91 12.41 14.15
N LYS A 598 -4.97 12.94 12.92
CA LYS A 598 -6.06 13.83 12.47
C LYS A 598 -6.75 13.34 11.22
N LEU A 599 -8.08 13.43 11.23
CA LEU A 599 -8.91 13.33 10.04
C LEU A 599 -9.44 14.71 9.65
N THR A 600 -9.05 15.21 8.48
CA THR A 600 -9.49 16.51 7.95
C THR A 600 -10.37 16.31 6.71
N ILE A 601 -11.62 16.76 6.78
CA ILE A 601 -12.59 16.68 5.68
C ILE A 601 -12.97 18.10 5.22
N SER A 602 -12.74 18.39 3.94
CA SER A 602 -12.97 19.70 3.32
C SER A 602 -13.68 19.64 1.98
N GLY A 603 -14.19 18.47 1.62
CA GLY A 603 -14.93 18.23 0.38
C GLY A 603 -15.14 16.74 0.14
N GLY A 604 -15.55 16.39 -1.09
CA GLY A 604 -15.75 15.01 -1.51
C GLY A 604 -17.05 14.36 -1.01
N LEU A 605 -17.22 13.09 -1.38
CA LEU A 605 -18.27 12.20 -0.91
C LEU A 605 -17.61 10.93 -0.36
N LEU A 606 -17.71 10.71 0.94
CA LEU A 606 -17.29 9.49 1.63
C LEU A 606 -18.53 8.72 2.05
N THR A 607 -18.61 7.44 1.68
CA THR A 607 -19.66 6.52 2.12
C THR A 607 -19.03 5.26 2.69
N VAL A 608 -19.39 4.92 3.93
CA VAL A 608 -18.76 3.83 4.70
C VAL A 608 -19.81 2.82 5.13
N ASP A 609 -19.45 1.54 5.03
CA ASP A 609 -20.14 0.38 5.58
C ASP A 609 -19.10 -0.48 6.34
N ALA A 610 -18.88 -0.17 7.63
CA ALA A 610 -17.80 -0.75 8.45
C ALA A 610 -18.30 -1.80 9.47
N GLY A 611 -17.57 -2.90 9.67
CA GLY A 611 -17.80 -3.86 10.75
C GLY A 611 -17.24 -3.39 12.10
N GLY A 612 -16.10 -2.70 12.03
CA GLY A 612 -15.43 -1.93 13.07
C GLY A 612 -16.07 -0.55 13.27
N ASP A 613 -15.28 0.41 13.74
CA ASP A 613 -15.66 1.81 13.86
C ASP A 613 -15.92 2.44 12.49
N GLY A 614 -16.97 3.25 12.42
CA GLY A 614 -17.37 3.87 11.15
C GLY A 614 -16.37 4.93 10.67
N ILE A 615 -15.85 5.70 11.61
CA ILE A 615 -14.75 6.65 11.47
C ILE A 615 -14.04 6.62 12.84
N ASP A 616 -12.77 6.21 12.90
CA ASP A 616 -11.91 6.39 14.08
C ASP A 616 -10.82 7.44 13.79
N ALA A 617 -10.44 8.17 14.83
CA ALA A 617 -9.31 9.09 14.84
C ALA A 617 -8.75 9.23 16.26
N ASN A 618 -7.56 8.69 16.52
CA ASN A 618 -6.94 8.75 17.85
C ASN A 618 -6.75 10.18 18.38
N GLY A 619 -6.66 11.19 17.50
CA GLY A 619 -6.70 12.60 17.84
C GLY A 619 -8.03 13.29 17.52
N SER A 620 -8.05 14.11 16.47
CA SER A 620 -9.16 15.05 16.19
C SER A 620 -9.69 14.96 14.77
N ILE A 621 -11.01 15.05 14.62
CA ILE A 621 -11.71 15.18 13.34
C ILE A 621 -12.08 16.65 13.10
N THR A 622 -11.77 17.18 11.91
CA THR A 622 -12.21 18.53 11.48
C THR A 622 -12.98 18.43 10.17
N MET A 623 -14.19 18.98 10.10
CA MET A 623 -15.01 18.98 8.88
C MET A 623 -15.49 20.39 8.49
N THR A 624 -15.18 20.81 7.26
CA THR A 624 -15.44 22.17 6.75
C THR A 624 -16.37 22.20 5.53
N ASP A 625 -16.39 21.13 4.73
CA ASP A 625 -17.37 20.88 3.66
C ASP A 625 -17.37 19.37 3.35
N GLY A 626 -18.13 18.93 2.34
CA GLY A 626 -18.19 17.54 1.88
C GLY A 626 -19.47 16.82 2.32
N THR A 627 -19.50 15.51 2.10
CA THR A 627 -20.59 14.63 2.55
C THR A 627 -20.01 13.33 3.08
N VAL A 628 -20.31 13.00 4.33
CA VAL A 628 -19.91 11.76 5.00
C VAL A 628 -21.17 10.99 5.37
N ILE A 629 -21.29 9.76 4.87
CA ILE A 629 -22.40 8.84 5.18
C ILE A 629 -21.80 7.58 5.80
N VAL A 630 -22.27 7.20 6.99
CA VAL A 630 -21.71 6.09 7.76
C VAL A 630 -22.78 5.09 8.15
N ASN A 631 -22.72 3.90 7.57
CA ASN A 631 -23.43 2.70 7.99
C ASN A 631 -22.53 1.93 8.97
N GLY A 632 -22.45 2.50 10.18
CA GLY A 632 -21.56 2.06 11.24
C GLY A 632 -21.98 0.77 11.92
N PRO A 633 -21.19 0.33 12.92
CA PRO A 633 -21.20 -1.03 13.42
C PRO A 633 -22.51 -1.46 14.06
N THR A 634 -22.75 -2.77 14.03
CA THR A 634 -23.76 -3.45 14.85
C THR A 634 -23.21 -3.95 16.19
N ASN A 635 -21.89 -3.91 16.40
CA ASN A 635 -21.21 -4.30 17.63
C ASN A 635 -21.16 -3.12 18.63
N SER A 636 -21.65 -3.30 19.86
CA SER A 636 -21.66 -2.22 20.87
C SER A 636 -20.30 -1.93 21.51
N GLY A 637 -19.25 -2.66 21.14
CA GLY A 637 -17.86 -2.28 21.43
C GLY A 637 -17.35 -1.13 20.55
N ASN A 638 -18.05 -0.84 19.45
CA ASN A 638 -17.62 0.03 18.36
C ASN A 638 -18.72 1.12 18.12
N GLY A 639 -18.33 2.28 17.60
CA GLY A 639 -19.15 3.46 17.33
C GLY A 639 -19.28 3.81 15.85
N THR A 640 -20.32 4.57 15.50
CA THR A 640 -20.43 5.22 14.19
C THR A 640 -19.34 6.27 13.96
N LEU A 641 -18.88 6.86 15.07
CA LEU A 641 -17.78 7.80 15.18
C LEU A 641 -17.06 7.42 16.48
N ASP A 642 -15.77 7.18 16.45
CA ASP A 642 -14.89 7.29 17.62
C ASP A 642 -13.83 8.35 17.32
N TYR A 643 -13.40 9.06 18.37
CA TYR A 643 -12.29 10.01 18.30
C TYR A 643 -11.77 10.32 19.71
N GLY A 644 -10.46 10.53 19.83
CA GLY A 644 -9.80 10.76 21.13
C GLY A 644 -9.94 12.18 21.70
N SER A 645 -10.05 13.20 20.85
CA SER A 645 -10.08 14.62 21.25
C SER A 645 -11.38 15.35 20.86
N THR A 646 -11.49 15.90 19.65
CA THR A 646 -12.67 16.66 19.21
C THR A 646 -13.13 16.25 17.82
N PHE A 647 -14.41 16.46 17.54
CA PHE A 647 -14.96 16.51 16.19
C PHE A 647 -15.58 17.89 15.97
N ASP A 648 -14.85 18.75 15.30
CA ASP A 648 -15.22 20.15 15.04
C ASP A 648 -15.73 20.35 13.60
N MET A 649 -17.00 20.71 13.46
CA MET A 649 -17.69 20.86 12.17
C MET A 649 -18.15 22.29 11.91
N SER A 650 -17.97 22.76 10.68
CA SER A 650 -18.34 24.11 10.22
C SER A 650 -19.06 24.17 8.87
N GLY A 651 -19.15 23.05 8.15
CA GLY A 651 -19.89 22.91 6.90
C GLY A 651 -19.95 21.46 6.42
N GLY A 652 -20.66 21.21 5.32
CA GLY A 652 -20.88 19.88 4.76
C GLY A 652 -22.02 19.10 5.44
N TYR A 653 -22.23 17.85 5.02
CA TYR A 653 -23.25 16.93 5.57
C TYR A 653 -22.58 15.75 6.29
N LEU A 654 -23.05 15.42 7.49
CA LEU A 654 -22.70 14.19 8.20
C LEU A 654 -23.98 13.42 8.51
N ILE A 655 -24.06 12.16 8.09
CA ILE A 655 -25.20 11.27 8.31
C ILE A 655 -24.65 9.92 8.75
N GLY A 656 -24.86 9.55 10.00
CA GLY A 656 -24.36 8.29 10.54
C GLY A 656 -25.43 7.51 11.29
N ALA A 657 -25.41 6.19 11.17
CA ALA A 657 -26.16 5.27 12.04
C ALA A 657 -25.25 4.15 12.55
N GLY A 658 -25.65 3.49 13.66
CA GLY A 658 -24.90 2.40 14.28
C GLY A 658 -25.34 2.14 15.72
N THR A 659 -24.46 1.63 16.57
CA THR A 659 -24.81 1.33 17.97
C THR A 659 -24.87 2.55 18.89
N SER A 660 -25.59 2.41 20.00
CA SER A 660 -25.65 3.39 21.10
C SER A 660 -24.53 3.25 22.14
N GLY A 661 -23.72 2.19 22.06
CA GLY A 661 -22.76 1.81 23.10
C GLY A 661 -21.58 2.79 23.22
N MET A 662 -20.97 3.08 22.07
CA MET A 662 -19.87 4.05 21.90
C MET A 662 -20.33 5.28 21.11
N ALA A 663 -21.59 5.70 21.27
CA ALA A 663 -22.17 6.79 20.48
C ALA A 663 -21.55 8.16 20.80
N GLN A 664 -20.70 8.65 19.90
CA GLN A 664 -20.18 10.02 19.86
C GLN A 664 -21.00 10.92 18.90
N ALA A 665 -20.78 12.24 18.94
CA ALA A 665 -21.43 13.24 18.09
C ALA A 665 -20.52 14.48 17.92
N LEU A 666 -21.00 15.61 17.40
CA LEU A 666 -20.17 16.81 17.27
C LEU A 666 -19.79 17.42 18.63
N SER A 667 -18.56 17.94 18.70
CA SER A 667 -18.03 18.67 19.86
C SER A 667 -18.66 20.07 19.99
N ASP A 668 -18.74 20.59 21.22
CA ASP A 668 -19.50 21.81 21.56
C ASP A 668 -19.01 23.09 20.86
N ASP A 669 -17.73 23.14 20.44
CA ASP A 669 -17.13 24.27 19.72
C ASP A 669 -17.44 24.25 18.20
N SER A 670 -18.11 23.21 17.70
CA SER A 670 -18.63 23.16 16.32
C SER A 670 -19.58 24.32 16.03
N SER A 671 -19.40 24.93 14.86
CA SER A 671 -20.23 26.06 14.41
C SER A 671 -21.46 25.62 13.60
N GLN A 672 -21.41 24.43 13.00
CA GLN A 672 -22.57 23.78 12.40
C GLN A 672 -23.32 22.94 13.44
N LEU A 673 -24.64 22.82 13.27
CA LEU A 673 -25.51 22.12 14.22
C LEU A 673 -25.71 20.66 13.82
N SER A 674 -25.90 19.81 14.82
CA SER A 674 -26.32 18.42 14.62
C SER A 674 -27.44 17.99 15.58
N ILE A 675 -28.06 16.88 15.24
CA ILE A 675 -28.86 16.08 16.16
C ILE A 675 -28.21 14.71 16.40
N ALA A 676 -28.41 14.18 17.60
CA ALA A 676 -27.94 12.86 18.00
C ALA A 676 -29.10 12.10 18.66
N MET A 677 -29.70 11.16 17.95
CA MET A 677 -30.89 10.40 18.35
C MET A 677 -30.51 9.01 18.84
N THR A 678 -31.00 8.63 20.03
CA THR A 678 -30.90 7.27 20.55
C THR A 678 -32.28 6.64 20.70
N TYR A 679 -32.47 5.49 20.06
CA TYR A 679 -33.66 4.63 20.24
C TYR A 679 -33.46 3.71 21.45
N PRO A 680 -34.52 3.40 22.23
CA PRO A 680 -34.39 2.47 23.36
C PRO A 680 -34.28 0.99 22.92
N GLU A 681 -34.71 0.69 21.69
CA GLU A 681 -34.69 -0.63 21.07
C GLU A 681 -34.02 -0.52 19.70
N THR A 682 -33.34 -1.58 19.27
CA THR A 682 -32.70 -1.63 17.93
C THR A 682 -33.74 -1.53 16.82
N GLN A 683 -33.49 -0.62 15.88
CA GLN A 683 -34.20 -0.46 14.62
C GLN A 683 -33.56 -1.39 13.57
N ALA A 684 -34.37 -1.98 12.70
CA ALA A 684 -33.87 -2.90 11.68
C ALA A 684 -33.25 -2.14 10.49
N ALA A 685 -32.25 -2.75 9.84
CA ALA A 685 -31.75 -2.32 8.53
C ALA A 685 -32.90 -2.06 7.54
N GLY A 686 -32.76 -1.03 6.71
CA GLY A 686 -33.83 -0.58 5.79
C GLY A 686 -34.96 0.23 6.46
N THR A 687 -34.89 0.47 7.77
CA THR A 687 -35.83 1.39 8.43
C THR A 687 -35.40 2.83 8.18
N LEU A 688 -36.14 3.54 7.31
CA LEU A 688 -35.86 4.95 7.01
C LEU A 688 -35.88 5.84 8.26
N VAL A 689 -34.93 6.77 8.33
CA VAL A 689 -34.89 7.91 9.24
C VAL A 689 -35.14 9.17 8.41
N HIS A 690 -36.11 9.98 8.81
CA HIS A 690 -36.46 11.21 8.10
C HIS A 690 -36.55 12.40 9.04
N LEU A 691 -35.87 13.49 8.68
CA LEU A 691 -35.86 14.75 9.40
C LEU A 691 -36.43 15.85 8.50
N GLU A 692 -37.49 16.51 8.95
CA GLU A 692 -38.08 17.69 8.29
C GLU A 692 -38.14 18.90 9.22
N ASP A 693 -38.22 20.09 8.64
CA ASP A 693 -38.49 21.34 9.35
C ASP A 693 -39.99 21.58 9.61
N SER A 694 -40.31 22.63 10.37
CA SER A 694 -41.69 23.03 10.65
C SER A 694 -42.55 23.47 9.44
N GLU A 695 -41.95 23.61 8.26
CA GLU A 695 -42.64 23.92 7.00
C GLU A 695 -42.91 22.66 6.15
N GLY A 696 -42.37 21.50 6.55
CA GLY A 696 -42.42 20.23 5.82
C GLY A 696 -41.34 20.10 4.76
N ASN A 697 -40.25 20.88 4.85
CA ASN A 697 -39.08 20.71 3.98
C ASN A 697 -38.20 19.59 4.54
N THR A 698 -37.83 18.63 3.70
CA THR A 698 -36.87 17.58 4.05
C THR A 698 -35.48 18.16 4.29
N ILE A 699 -34.88 17.81 5.42
CA ILE A 699 -33.48 18.09 5.76
C ILE A 699 -32.60 16.91 5.40
N VAL A 700 -32.95 15.71 5.88
CA VAL A 700 -32.29 14.43 5.58
C VAL A 700 -33.34 13.32 5.53
N THR A 701 -33.21 12.43 4.57
CA THR A 701 -33.87 11.12 4.56
C THR A 701 -32.80 10.06 4.34
N PHE A 702 -32.65 9.10 5.25
CA PHE A 702 -31.55 8.14 5.26
C PHE A 702 -32.07 6.72 5.53
N GLU A 703 -31.62 5.74 4.76
CA GLU A 703 -31.90 4.31 4.93
C GLU A 703 -30.62 3.59 5.36
N PRO A 704 -30.42 3.32 6.66
CA PRO A 704 -29.26 2.56 7.13
C PRO A 704 -29.24 1.14 6.53
N SER A 705 -28.10 0.73 5.98
CA SER A 705 -27.88 -0.64 5.47
C SER A 705 -27.81 -1.69 6.59
N LYS A 706 -27.61 -1.25 7.85
CA LYS A 706 -27.42 -2.07 9.05
C LYS A 706 -28.47 -1.79 10.12
N ASP A 707 -28.65 -2.76 11.01
CA ASP A 707 -29.40 -2.59 12.25
C ASP A 707 -28.76 -1.49 13.11
N TYR A 708 -29.56 -0.57 13.64
CA TYR A 708 -29.05 0.62 14.33
C TYR A 708 -29.85 0.97 15.58
N GLN A 709 -29.21 1.66 16.52
CA GLN A 709 -29.85 2.20 17.72
C GLN A 709 -29.49 3.68 17.95
N PHE A 710 -28.45 4.18 17.28
CA PHE A 710 -28.03 5.56 17.28
C PHE A 710 -28.06 6.14 15.87
N VAL A 711 -28.36 7.44 15.77
CA VAL A 711 -28.28 8.22 14.54
C VAL A 711 -27.70 9.60 14.85
N VAL A 712 -26.71 10.04 14.07
CA VAL A 712 -26.17 11.41 14.08
C VAL A 712 -26.41 12.08 12.74
N ILE A 713 -26.97 13.29 12.73
CA ILE A 713 -27.24 14.07 11.51
C ILE A 713 -26.77 15.51 11.72
N SER A 714 -25.87 15.98 10.86
CA SER A 714 -25.46 17.38 10.72
C SER A 714 -25.73 17.85 9.29
N SER A 715 -26.25 19.07 9.16
CA SER A 715 -26.60 19.66 7.87
C SER A 715 -26.55 21.19 7.94
N PRO A 716 -26.13 21.89 6.87
CA PRO A 716 -26.17 23.35 6.79
C PRO A 716 -27.60 23.93 6.81
N ASP A 717 -28.61 23.09 6.62
CA ASP A 717 -30.03 23.45 6.64
C ASP A 717 -30.62 23.46 8.09
N LEU A 718 -29.81 23.09 9.10
CA LEU A 718 -30.17 23.17 10.52
C LEU A 718 -29.88 24.56 11.11
N ALA A 719 -30.83 25.10 11.90
CA ALA A 719 -30.72 26.45 12.48
C ALA A 719 -31.22 26.55 13.93
N LYS A 720 -30.50 27.32 14.76
CA LYS A 720 -30.79 27.50 16.20
C LYS A 720 -32.20 28.07 16.43
N GLY A 721 -32.92 27.55 17.42
CA GLY A 721 -34.28 28.00 17.77
C GLY A 721 -35.34 27.74 16.68
N LYS A 722 -35.08 26.79 15.77
CA LYS A 722 -36.07 26.27 14.82
C LYS A 722 -36.57 24.91 15.29
N SER A 723 -37.81 24.60 14.90
CA SER A 723 -38.46 23.33 15.22
C SER A 723 -38.36 22.35 14.07
N TYR A 724 -38.11 21.09 14.41
CA TYR A 724 -37.93 19.97 13.49
C TYR A 724 -38.68 18.74 14.02
N THR A 725 -38.97 17.82 13.12
CA THR A 725 -39.65 16.57 13.43
C THR A 725 -38.87 15.40 12.83
N LEU A 726 -38.55 14.41 13.66
CA LEU A 726 -37.92 13.16 13.25
C LEU A 726 -38.99 12.07 13.11
N TYR A 727 -38.91 11.31 12.02
CA TYR A 727 -39.78 10.18 11.70
C TYR A 727 -38.96 8.91 11.47
N SER A 728 -39.62 7.75 11.65
CA SER A 728 -39.07 6.41 11.40
C SER A 728 -39.98 5.62 10.46
N GLY A 729 -39.37 4.78 9.62
CA GLY A 729 -40.03 4.00 8.58
C GLY A 729 -40.57 4.87 7.44
N GLY A 730 -41.59 4.38 6.73
CA GLY A 730 -42.11 5.02 5.51
C GLY A 730 -41.38 4.55 4.25
N THR A 731 -41.42 5.37 3.20
CA THR A 731 -40.74 5.12 1.92
C THR A 731 -40.24 6.43 1.30
N SER A 732 -39.12 6.39 0.59
CA SER A 732 -38.63 7.47 -0.28
C SER A 732 -38.32 6.91 -1.69
N SER A 733 -38.17 7.79 -2.68
CA SER A 733 -38.25 7.43 -4.10
C SER A 733 -37.00 7.68 -4.95
N GLU A 734 -35.92 8.24 -4.38
CA GLU A 734 -34.66 8.57 -5.07
C GLU A 734 -33.45 8.41 -4.13
N ASP A 735 -32.78 7.25 -4.13
CA ASP A 735 -31.47 7.09 -3.46
C ASP A 735 -30.40 7.82 -4.28
N VAL A 736 -29.58 8.62 -3.62
CA VAL A 736 -28.54 9.45 -4.23
C VAL A 736 -27.15 8.81 -4.06
N SER A 737 -26.89 8.17 -2.91
CA SER A 737 -25.70 7.37 -2.61
C SER A 737 -25.78 6.86 -1.17
N GLY A 738 -25.36 5.60 -0.92
CA GLY A 738 -25.18 5.07 0.44
C GLY A 738 -26.43 5.05 1.31
N GLY A 739 -27.63 5.05 0.72
CA GLY A 739 -28.90 5.15 1.43
C GLY A 739 -29.37 6.59 1.73
N TRP A 740 -28.71 7.63 1.23
CA TRP A 740 -29.15 9.02 1.40
C TRP A 740 -30.08 9.48 0.27
N TYR A 741 -31.30 9.88 0.65
CA TYR A 741 -32.35 10.35 -0.25
C TYR A 741 -32.47 11.88 -0.17
N LYS A 742 -31.64 12.62 -0.91
CA LYS A 742 -31.59 14.10 -0.83
C LYS A 742 -32.81 14.81 -1.44
N THR A 743 -33.43 14.22 -2.46
CA THR A 743 -34.55 14.84 -3.23
C THR A 743 -35.82 14.00 -3.29
N GLY A 744 -35.80 12.77 -2.76
CA GLY A 744 -36.92 11.85 -2.83
C GLY A 744 -38.13 12.32 -2.01
N ASN A 745 -39.34 12.08 -2.55
CA ASN A 745 -40.57 12.34 -1.79
C ASN A 745 -40.72 11.29 -0.69
N TYR A 746 -40.60 11.71 0.56
CA TYR A 746 -40.86 10.88 1.73
C TYR A 746 -42.35 10.80 2.04
N GLU A 747 -42.89 9.58 2.21
CA GLU A 747 -44.28 9.35 2.61
C GLU A 747 -44.40 8.16 3.57
N GLY A 748 -45.47 8.16 4.40
CA GLY A 748 -45.89 6.99 5.17
C GLY A 748 -45.14 6.71 6.48
N GLY A 749 -44.26 7.61 6.91
CA GLY A 749 -43.51 7.54 8.17
C GLY A 749 -44.36 7.61 9.44
N THR A 750 -43.76 7.20 10.56
CA THR A 750 -44.30 7.42 11.92
C THR A 750 -43.49 8.51 12.62
N GLU A 751 -44.15 9.55 13.14
CA GLU A 751 -43.51 10.59 13.96
C GLU A 751 -42.87 9.94 15.21
N VAL A 752 -41.58 10.19 15.40
CA VAL A 752 -40.80 9.73 16.58
C VAL A 752 -40.73 10.84 17.61
N VAL A 753 -40.29 12.03 17.20
CA VAL A 753 -40.09 13.17 18.11
C VAL A 753 -40.14 14.51 17.37
N SER A 754 -40.93 15.44 17.90
CA SER A 754 -40.92 16.87 17.56
C SER A 754 -40.10 17.66 18.59
N PHE A 755 -39.17 18.51 18.15
CA PHE A 755 -38.25 19.24 19.04
C PHE A 755 -37.87 20.64 18.50
N GLU A 756 -37.17 21.43 19.31
CA GLU A 756 -36.55 22.72 18.92
C GLU A 756 -35.03 22.58 19.08
N LEU A 757 -34.24 23.01 18.08
CA LEU A 757 -32.78 22.96 18.15
C LEU A 757 -32.24 23.90 19.23
N GLY A 758 -31.34 23.37 20.05
CA GLY A 758 -30.73 24.07 21.17
C GLY A 758 -29.68 25.11 20.79
N GLU A 759 -29.00 25.63 21.82
CA GLU A 759 -27.91 26.60 21.68
C GLU A 759 -26.53 25.94 21.51
N THR A 760 -26.38 24.67 21.91
CA THR A 760 -25.19 23.82 21.73
C THR A 760 -25.05 23.33 20.30
N ALA A 761 -23.86 22.86 19.91
CA ALA A 761 -23.63 22.25 18.60
C ALA A 761 -24.53 21.03 18.36
N THR A 762 -24.55 20.10 19.33
CA THR A 762 -25.35 18.88 19.26
C THR A 762 -26.62 19.00 20.11
N THR A 763 -27.78 18.70 19.50
CA THR A 763 -29.05 18.48 20.23
C THR A 763 -29.29 16.98 20.38
N TRP A 764 -29.22 16.49 21.62
CA TRP A 764 -29.42 15.08 21.95
C TRP A 764 -30.90 14.75 22.10
N LEU A 765 -31.33 13.61 21.56
CA LEU A 765 -32.73 13.21 21.43
C LEU A 765 -32.95 11.75 21.85
N ASN A 766 -34.15 11.48 22.35
CA ASN A 766 -34.76 10.15 22.30
C ASN A 766 -36.28 10.29 22.03
N GLU A 767 -37.02 9.17 22.02
CA GLU A 767 -38.47 9.15 21.77
C GLU A 767 -39.31 9.97 22.78
N SER A 768 -38.71 10.44 23.89
CA SER A 768 -39.38 11.31 24.88
C SER A 768 -39.08 12.81 24.69
N GLY A 769 -38.24 13.20 23.73
CA GLY A 769 -37.84 14.59 23.49
C GLY A 769 -36.33 14.84 23.59
N VAL A 770 -35.98 16.11 23.84
CA VAL A 770 -34.59 16.53 24.05
C VAL A 770 -34.05 15.97 25.36
N THR A 771 -32.85 15.40 25.30
CA THR A 771 -32.11 14.79 26.41
C THR A 771 -30.78 15.52 26.65
N THR A 772 -30.02 15.04 27.63
CA THR A 772 -28.58 15.32 27.72
C THR A 772 -27.82 14.21 27.01
N GLY A 773 -26.70 14.56 26.36
CA GLY A 773 -25.82 13.56 25.76
C GLY A 773 -25.32 12.52 26.76
N ASN A 774 -24.91 11.37 26.24
CA ASN A 774 -24.39 10.29 27.05
C ASN A 774 -22.97 10.62 27.56
N THR A 775 -22.87 11.44 28.61
CA THR A 775 -21.59 11.77 29.30
C THR A 775 -20.97 10.58 30.04
N ASN A 776 -21.33 9.36 29.63
CA ASN A 776 -21.00 8.09 30.24
C ASN A 776 -20.70 7.02 29.16
N GLY A 777 -20.53 7.43 27.89
CA GLY A 777 -19.68 6.71 26.95
C GLY A 777 -18.29 6.52 27.58
N GLY A 778 -17.62 5.42 27.22
CA GLY A 778 -16.32 5.08 27.80
C GLY A 778 -15.25 6.12 27.50
N PHE A 779 -14.06 5.91 28.07
CA PHE A 779 -12.86 6.56 27.55
C PHE A 779 -12.64 6.04 26.12
N GLY A 780 -13.04 6.82 25.10
CA GLY A 780 -12.58 6.66 23.71
C GLY A 780 -11.06 6.83 23.65
N GLY A 781 -10.40 6.26 22.64
CA GLY A 781 -8.96 5.96 22.69
C GLY A 781 -8.65 4.68 23.47
N GLY A 782 -9.51 3.67 23.30
CA GLY A 782 -9.51 2.42 24.05
C GLY A 782 -8.48 1.37 23.64
N ARG A 783 -7.23 1.76 23.33
CA ARG A 783 -6.06 0.89 23.01
C ARG A 783 -6.42 -0.47 22.39
N ARG A 784 -6.44 -0.52 21.06
CA ARG A 784 -6.15 -1.74 20.31
C ARG A 784 -4.70 -1.70 19.85
#